data_AF-A0A2S9YYU5-F1
#
_entry.id   AF-A0A2S9YYU5-F1
#
_cell.length_a   1.000
_cell.length_b   1.000
_cell.length_c   1.000
_cell.angle_alpha   90.00
_cell.angle_beta   90.00
_cell.angle_gamma   90.00
#
_symmetry.space_group_name_H-M   'P 1'
#
loop_
_entity.id
_entity.type
_entity.pdbx_description
1 polymer ?
#
loop_
_entity_poly.entity_id
_entity_poly.type
_entity_poly.pdbx_seq_one_letter_code
_entity_poly.pdbx_strand_id
1 'polypeptide(L)'
;MKVVKPGKLSVVTRCFEHQRRHHLGVSVLAFVPLTGPSNLLSEISLWTFMPARLEVPVLDGGVPKSRGEYLVDGFAHSPGGAPQPAVPIRVRVGALEKTLNVYGDRYWRGTTPTEPQPFSQMRLGWDRAYGGPDFPTNPLGKGDAEVEIQQVMIRPLPNVEYPRQLVDSPRKRPEPACMLPIDISWPQRTSLAGTYDGAWLENLFPGLAADVDWSIFNLAARDQQREGFWAPGESFRFDNMHPQLPVLEGQLPRYVARTFIKRKVFVPRLGEDGQPSGEHDEAERFTEIPLALQTLWFFPDAERAVMIFQGSTMIREEDGADVLALVAAAENEGQPRSVEHYHQALRDRMVDAENAGIAWLREHELLPEGLSDQPDALQSEEAELGKHEALMQKNMHNKAVAEAERARGIVAACGLDPDVHGPLMPEPPQPPPTPAELPALAIKLQAEAEAKAKEEKQWVEDRLQKVEAMVDELGIPGFTGADLRAETVAAAPVGPPTFTAAAQLASIVAMAADFRSRGTVVDELEEMSVDRELYARWEAAELKMREGYVLTAHLQSPAPGMDEALLPAARERVIRALAAGEDFASLNLTGADLSNMDLRGAKLAGAFFESARFDGTDLSDADLSGAVLAHASLRGTKLDRANLRGANLGGSKLLEVSAQGADLSKSVLAGADLSGASICGAKLGGADLSKAAFEGTDASGIQAEDAILLEAEISGARFAGAKLKGGSFIKLDLSGADLSGADLTSCTFLSCVARGANFSGATLTNARFVESCVLDEAKFIEAFMPRCFLRGTSMIGCELSKATLDSADLSSCDLTGARFYQAIARETKFEKADLSDAVMLSANLMHASFTNAIIRGVDLRACNLHGADMARIRSDERVQLDEALLTKVRVNPRHEPNLELEAEDGNTV
;
A
#
# COMPACT_ATOMS: atom_id res chain seq x y z
N MET A 1 11.26 7.27 -5.74
CA MET A 1 10.55 8.55 -5.55
C MET A 1 9.24 8.37 -4.78
N LYS A 2 9.10 8.98 -3.59
CA LYS A 2 7.80 9.11 -2.89
C LYS A 2 7.06 10.36 -3.38
N VAL A 3 5.73 10.31 -3.52
CA VAL A 3 4.92 11.46 -3.97
C VAL A 3 4.02 11.94 -2.84
N VAL A 4 4.11 13.22 -2.49
CA VAL A 4 3.31 13.92 -1.47
C VAL A 4 2.42 14.93 -2.17
N LYS A 5 1.10 14.74 -2.11
CA LYS A 5 0.11 15.60 -2.77
C LYS A 5 -1.22 15.57 -2.00
N PRO A 6 -2.06 16.62 -2.10
CA PRO A 6 -3.40 16.62 -1.54
C PRO A 6 -4.38 15.78 -2.38
N GLY A 7 -5.51 15.36 -1.80
CA GLY A 7 -6.54 14.57 -2.47
C GLY A 7 -7.31 15.30 -3.58
N LYS A 8 -7.08 16.60 -3.78
CA LYS A 8 -7.68 17.42 -4.85
C LYS A 8 -6.80 17.61 -6.08
N LEU A 9 -5.58 17.08 -6.07
CA LEU A 9 -4.65 17.16 -7.20
C LEU A 9 -4.21 15.77 -7.64
N SER A 10 -4.08 15.58 -8.95
CA SER A 10 -3.43 14.41 -9.51
C SER A 10 -2.07 14.76 -10.10
N VAL A 11 -1.15 13.81 -10.08
CA VAL A 11 0.22 14.01 -10.55
C VAL A 11 0.59 12.90 -11.52
N VAL A 12 1.05 13.28 -12.70
CA VAL A 12 1.63 12.38 -13.70
C VAL A 12 3.10 12.74 -13.85
N THR A 13 3.97 11.74 -13.78
CA THR A 13 5.43 11.92 -13.96
C THR A 13 5.93 11.03 -15.06
N ARG A 14 6.96 11.50 -15.77
CA ARG A 14 7.65 10.73 -16.80
C ARG A 14 9.11 11.10 -16.85
N CYS A 15 9.98 10.10 -16.73
CA CYS A 15 11.36 10.26 -17.11
C CYS A 15 11.48 10.15 -18.63
N PHE A 16 12.19 11.09 -19.24
CA PHE A 16 12.49 11.05 -20.67
C PHE A 16 13.92 11.52 -20.92
N GLU A 17 14.49 11.05 -22.02
CA GLU A 17 15.83 11.42 -22.45
C GLU A 17 15.75 12.20 -23.75
N HIS A 18 16.44 13.33 -23.80
CA HIS A 18 16.63 14.09 -25.03
C HIS A 18 18.10 14.52 -25.11
N GLN A 19 18.75 14.22 -26.23
CA GLN A 19 20.17 14.52 -26.46
C GLN A 19 21.08 14.04 -25.30
N ARG A 20 20.83 12.82 -24.79
CA ARG A 20 21.55 12.20 -23.66
C ARG A 20 21.46 12.93 -22.32
N ARG A 21 20.49 13.83 -22.17
CA ARG A 21 20.14 14.43 -20.88
C ARG A 21 18.84 13.80 -20.38
N HIS A 22 18.84 13.42 -19.11
CA HIS A 22 17.67 12.83 -18.47
C HIS A 22 16.84 13.91 -17.79
N HIS A 23 15.54 13.86 -18.01
CA HIS A 23 14.60 14.82 -17.45
C HIS A 23 13.47 14.08 -16.74
N LEU A 24 13.04 14.64 -15.60
CA LEU A 24 11.77 14.31 -14.99
C LEU A 24 10.75 15.35 -15.42
N GLY A 25 9.83 14.96 -16.29
CA GLY A 25 8.64 15.73 -16.59
C GLY A 25 7.55 15.49 -15.55
N VAL A 26 6.90 16.57 -15.12
CA VAL A 26 5.85 16.55 -14.09
C VAL A 26 4.63 17.29 -14.61
N SER A 27 3.46 16.67 -14.47
CA SER A 27 2.17 17.27 -14.76
C SER A 27 1.28 17.22 -13.53
N VAL A 28 0.81 18.37 -13.07
CA VAL A 28 -0.15 18.51 -11.98
C VAL A 28 -1.51 18.85 -12.57
N LEU A 29 -2.49 18.00 -12.31
CA LEU A 29 -3.84 18.10 -12.85
C LEU A 29 -4.78 18.62 -11.77
N ALA A 30 -5.45 19.73 -12.08
CA ALA A 30 -6.45 20.35 -11.23
C ALA A 30 -7.82 20.23 -11.90
N PHE A 31 -8.74 19.47 -11.28
CA PHE A 31 -10.09 19.29 -11.78
C PHE A 31 -11.01 20.38 -11.22
N VAL A 32 -11.71 21.10 -12.10
CA VAL A 32 -12.44 22.32 -11.73
C VAL A 32 -13.86 22.34 -12.32
N PRO A 33 -14.83 22.94 -11.60
CA PRO A 33 -16.14 23.22 -12.17
C PRO A 33 -16.07 24.45 -13.09
N LEU A 34 -16.91 24.48 -14.13
CA LEU A 34 -17.08 25.64 -15.01
C LEU A 34 -18.17 26.60 -14.51
N THR A 35 -19.03 26.14 -13.61
CA THR A 35 -20.16 26.88 -13.04
C THR A 35 -20.12 26.81 -11.52
N GLY A 36 -20.85 27.71 -10.86
CA GLY A 36 -20.90 27.74 -9.39
C GLY A 36 -19.63 28.34 -8.76
N PRO A 37 -19.38 28.08 -7.46
CA PRO A 37 -18.23 28.63 -6.75
C PRO A 37 -16.92 28.02 -7.27
N SER A 38 -15.88 28.85 -7.37
CA SER A 38 -14.52 28.40 -7.68
C SER A 38 -14.07 27.37 -6.64
N ASN A 39 -13.72 26.17 -7.10
CA ASN A 39 -13.25 25.08 -6.24
C ASN A 39 -12.29 24.16 -7.00
N LEU A 40 -11.57 23.34 -6.25
CA LEU A 40 -10.86 22.16 -6.74
C LEU A 40 -11.69 20.93 -6.37
N LEU A 41 -12.05 20.16 -7.39
CA LEU A 41 -12.75 18.88 -7.28
C LEU A 41 -11.75 17.77 -6.92
N SER A 42 -12.24 16.68 -6.35
CA SER A 42 -11.34 15.61 -5.87
C SER A 42 -10.64 14.86 -7.02
N GLU A 43 -9.46 14.29 -6.75
CA GLU A 43 -8.77 13.39 -7.69
C GLU A 43 -9.61 12.14 -7.99
N ILE A 44 -10.34 11.62 -6.99
CA ILE A 44 -11.25 10.49 -7.18
C ILE A 44 -12.34 10.87 -8.19
N SER A 45 -12.91 12.08 -8.07
CA SER A 45 -13.89 12.60 -9.03
C SER A 45 -13.30 12.68 -10.44
N LEU A 46 -12.06 13.13 -10.59
CA LEU A 46 -11.36 13.19 -11.88
C LEU A 46 -11.25 11.79 -12.51
N TRP A 47 -10.70 10.82 -11.80
CA TRP A 47 -10.44 9.48 -12.35
C TRP A 47 -11.69 8.60 -12.47
N THR A 48 -12.77 8.92 -11.76
CA THR A 48 -14.09 8.32 -12.00
C THR A 48 -14.76 8.93 -13.25
N PHE A 49 -14.54 10.22 -13.51
CA PHE A 49 -15.14 10.93 -14.64
C PHE A 49 -14.44 10.63 -15.98
N MET A 50 -13.10 10.49 -15.99
CA MET A 50 -12.31 10.31 -17.23
C MET A 50 -12.63 9.05 -18.06
N PRO A 51 -12.78 7.84 -17.49
CA PRO A 51 -13.02 6.63 -18.28
C PRO A 51 -14.31 6.66 -19.12
N ALA A 52 -15.32 7.42 -18.68
CA ALA A 52 -16.55 7.62 -19.45
C ALA A 52 -16.39 8.58 -20.64
N ARG A 53 -15.27 9.32 -20.71
CA ARG A 53 -15.01 10.36 -21.71
C ARG A 53 -13.92 9.98 -22.71
N LEU A 54 -12.87 9.31 -22.24
CA LEU A 54 -11.71 8.96 -23.06
C LEU A 54 -11.88 7.56 -23.69
N GLU A 55 -11.91 7.49 -25.02
CA GLU A 55 -11.87 6.20 -25.76
C GLU A 55 -10.49 5.54 -25.73
N VAL A 56 -9.42 6.32 -25.47
CA VAL A 56 -8.01 5.88 -25.38
C VAL A 56 -7.38 6.46 -24.10
N PRO A 57 -6.57 5.72 -23.32
CA PRO A 57 -6.41 5.98 -21.89
C PRO A 57 -5.23 6.90 -21.55
N VAL A 58 -5.04 8.02 -22.24
CA VAL A 58 -3.97 8.98 -21.87
C VAL A 58 -4.49 10.41 -21.85
N LEU A 59 -4.75 10.91 -20.65
CA LEU A 59 -5.11 12.30 -20.38
C LEU A 59 -3.90 13.24 -20.54
N ASP A 60 -2.71 12.81 -20.10
CA ASP A 60 -1.47 13.55 -20.32
C ASP A 60 -0.26 12.60 -20.32
N GLY A 61 0.78 12.94 -21.10
CA GLY A 61 1.97 12.12 -21.29
C GLY A 61 3.14 12.42 -20.34
N GLY A 62 3.02 13.42 -19.45
CA GLY A 62 4.06 13.79 -18.50
C GLY A 62 5.25 14.56 -19.10
N VAL A 63 5.21 14.92 -20.39
CA VAL A 63 6.26 15.72 -21.05
C VAL A 63 5.74 17.14 -21.28
N PRO A 64 6.47 18.19 -20.85
CA PRO A 64 6.06 19.57 -21.08
C PRO A 64 5.90 19.90 -22.57
N LYS A 65 4.89 20.69 -22.88
CA LYS A 65 4.52 21.15 -24.20
C LYS A 65 5.16 22.49 -24.52
N SER A 66 5.44 22.71 -25.81
CA SER A 66 6.05 23.96 -26.30
C SER A 66 5.07 25.14 -26.36
N ARG A 67 3.76 24.88 -26.37
CA ARG A 67 2.69 25.87 -26.57
C ARG A 67 1.50 25.59 -25.67
N GLY A 68 0.81 26.64 -25.23
CA GLY A 68 -0.48 26.53 -24.57
C GLY A 68 -1.54 26.02 -25.54
N GLU A 69 -2.36 25.05 -25.12
CA GLU A 69 -3.43 24.48 -25.95
C GLU A 69 -4.73 24.26 -25.18
N TYR A 70 -5.84 24.14 -25.91
CA TYR A 70 -7.10 23.68 -25.34
C TYR A 70 -7.73 22.54 -26.15
N LEU A 71 -8.41 21.65 -25.45
CA LEU A 71 -9.17 20.52 -26.00
C LEU A 71 -10.61 20.60 -25.50
N VAL A 72 -11.55 20.11 -26.31
CA VAL A 72 -12.97 20.07 -25.93
C VAL A 72 -13.55 18.71 -26.27
N ASP A 73 -13.96 17.97 -25.24
CA ASP A 73 -14.82 16.80 -25.38
C ASP A 73 -16.25 17.21 -25.03
N GLY A 74 -17.21 16.81 -25.85
CA GLY A 74 -18.61 17.11 -25.59
C GLY A 74 -19.51 16.90 -26.79
N PHE A 75 -20.65 17.57 -26.76
CA PHE A 75 -21.73 17.39 -27.72
C PHE A 75 -22.17 18.73 -28.29
N ALA A 76 -22.64 18.74 -29.53
CA ALA A 76 -23.49 19.81 -30.04
C ALA A 76 -24.92 19.58 -29.57
N HIS A 77 -25.55 20.61 -29.01
CA HIS A 77 -26.92 20.60 -28.52
C HIS A 77 -27.77 21.62 -29.26
N SER A 78 -28.91 21.19 -29.78
CA SER A 78 -29.86 22.10 -30.43
C SER A 78 -30.45 23.09 -29.41
N PRO A 79 -30.56 24.39 -29.73
CA PRO A 79 -31.19 25.38 -28.85
C PRO A 79 -32.59 24.94 -28.40
N GLY A 80 -32.81 24.91 -27.08
CA GLY A 80 -34.09 24.51 -26.47
C GLY A 80 -34.45 23.02 -26.59
N GLY A 81 -33.51 22.17 -27.01
CA GLY A 81 -33.68 20.72 -27.13
C GLY A 81 -34.53 20.24 -28.33
N ALA A 82 -35.04 21.16 -29.15
CA ALA A 82 -35.83 20.83 -30.34
C ALA A 82 -34.90 20.34 -31.48
N PRO A 83 -35.15 19.15 -32.09
CA PRO A 83 -34.29 18.63 -33.14
C PRO A 83 -34.11 19.60 -34.31
N GLN A 84 -32.85 19.88 -34.67
CA GLN A 84 -32.49 20.75 -35.80
C GLN A 84 -31.59 20.01 -36.80
N PRO A 85 -31.69 20.29 -38.11
CA PRO A 85 -30.85 19.65 -39.13
C PRO A 85 -29.39 20.10 -39.04
N ALA A 86 -29.13 21.30 -38.52
CA ALA A 86 -27.80 21.86 -38.36
C ALA A 86 -27.72 22.74 -37.12
N VAL A 87 -26.65 22.61 -36.35
CA VAL A 87 -26.35 23.41 -35.16
C VAL A 87 -24.91 23.93 -35.27
N PRO A 88 -24.68 25.25 -35.37
CA PRO A 88 -23.33 25.78 -35.28
C PRO A 88 -22.88 25.77 -33.81
N ILE A 89 -21.64 25.36 -33.57
CA ILE A 89 -20.98 25.48 -32.29
C ILE A 89 -19.85 26.49 -32.38
N ARG A 90 -19.62 27.22 -31.28
CA ARG A 90 -18.50 28.14 -31.16
C ARG A 90 -17.83 27.94 -29.82
N VAL A 91 -16.50 27.82 -29.86
CA VAL A 91 -15.64 27.74 -28.70
C VAL A 91 -14.70 28.92 -28.71
N ARG A 92 -14.65 29.67 -27.60
CA ARG A 92 -13.67 30.72 -27.37
C ARG A 92 -12.96 30.49 -26.04
N VAL A 93 -11.63 30.49 -26.05
CA VAL A 93 -10.78 30.37 -24.85
C VAL A 93 -9.70 31.44 -24.94
N GLY A 94 -9.76 32.42 -24.04
CA GLY A 94 -8.96 33.64 -24.12
C GLY A 94 -9.17 34.34 -25.47
N ALA A 95 -8.08 34.51 -26.23
CA ALA A 95 -8.09 35.12 -27.56
C ALA A 95 -8.36 34.13 -28.71
N LEU A 96 -8.34 32.82 -28.47
CA LEU A 96 -8.56 31.81 -29.51
C LEU A 96 -10.06 31.55 -29.69
N GLU A 97 -10.49 31.40 -30.93
CA GLU A 97 -11.87 31.05 -31.28
C GLU A 97 -11.90 30.01 -32.40
N LYS A 98 -12.73 28.98 -32.24
CA LYS A 98 -13.00 27.97 -33.26
C LYS A 98 -14.51 27.79 -33.41
N THR A 99 -15.01 27.93 -34.64
CA THR A 99 -16.42 27.75 -34.99
C THR A 99 -16.55 26.56 -35.94
N LEU A 100 -17.47 25.65 -35.64
CA LEU A 100 -17.76 24.46 -36.45
C LEU A 100 -19.26 24.39 -36.75
N ASN A 101 -19.61 23.94 -37.95
CA ASN A 101 -20.99 23.59 -38.29
C ASN A 101 -21.19 22.10 -38.03
N VAL A 102 -22.24 21.75 -37.29
CA VAL A 102 -22.60 20.37 -36.98
C VAL A 102 -23.92 20.02 -37.65
N TYR A 103 -23.88 19.07 -38.58
CA TYR A 103 -25.02 18.62 -39.36
C TYR A 103 -25.51 17.25 -38.89
N GLY A 104 -26.81 17.04 -38.98
CA GLY A 104 -27.42 15.71 -38.93
C GLY A 104 -26.82 14.74 -39.94
N ASP A 105 -27.08 13.44 -39.79
CA ASP A 105 -26.59 12.46 -40.76
C ASP A 105 -27.11 12.74 -42.17
N ARG A 106 -26.19 12.69 -43.13
CA ARG A 106 -26.42 13.03 -44.54
C ARG A 106 -25.49 12.23 -45.46
N TYR A 107 -25.97 12.00 -46.68
CA TYR A 107 -25.33 11.11 -47.65
C TYR A 107 -25.34 11.73 -49.04
N TRP A 108 -24.44 11.29 -49.90
CA TRP A 108 -24.46 11.65 -51.32
C TRP A 108 -25.55 10.87 -52.07
N ARG A 109 -26.40 11.59 -52.80
CA ARG A 109 -27.28 11.04 -53.83
C ARG A 109 -26.79 11.54 -55.18
N GLY A 110 -25.91 10.76 -55.82
CA GLY A 110 -25.16 11.24 -56.99
C GLY A 110 -24.21 12.36 -56.59
N THR A 111 -24.41 13.56 -57.12
CA THR A 111 -23.62 14.77 -56.80
C THR A 111 -24.35 15.75 -55.90
N THR A 112 -25.49 15.36 -55.33
CA THR A 112 -26.30 16.23 -54.46
C THR A 112 -26.38 15.61 -53.06
N PRO A 113 -26.08 16.37 -51.99
CA PRO A 113 -26.23 15.86 -50.62
C PRO A 113 -27.72 15.74 -50.27
N THR A 114 -28.07 14.75 -49.45
CA THR A 114 -29.41 14.67 -48.85
C THR A 114 -29.60 15.78 -47.79
N GLU A 115 -30.87 16.11 -47.50
CA GLU A 115 -31.19 16.95 -46.35
C GLU A 115 -30.66 16.30 -45.05
N PRO A 116 -30.01 17.07 -44.14
CA PRO A 116 -29.53 16.55 -42.88
C PRO A 116 -30.67 16.08 -41.97
N GLN A 117 -30.53 14.92 -41.33
CA GLN A 117 -31.52 14.42 -40.38
C GLN A 117 -31.52 15.27 -39.09
N PRO A 118 -32.67 15.79 -38.62
CA PRO A 118 -32.71 16.59 -37.40
C PRO A 118 -32.18 15.82 -36.18
N PHE A 119 -31.38 16.49 -35.34
CA PHE A 119 -30.86 15.94 -34.09
C PHE A 119 -31.02 16.95 -32.94
N SER A 120 -31.20 16.46 -31.72
CA SER A 120 -31.20 17.28 -30.50
C SER A 120 -29.84 17.33 -29.81
N GLN A 121 -29.06 16.25 -29.95
CA GLN A 121 -27.72 16.10 -29.40
C GLN A 121 -26.84 15.29 -30.34
N MET A 122 -25.58 15.70 -30.51
CA MET A 122 -24.60 14.99 -31.32
C MET A 122 -23.20 15.09 -30.70
N ARG A 123 -22.61 13.95 -30.30
CA ARG A 123 -21.21 13.88 -29.85
C ARG A 123 -20.26 14.41 -30.93
N LEU A 124 -19.22 15.11 -30.52
CA LEU A 124 -18.16 15.57 -31.40
C LEU A 124 -17.02 14.55 -31.37
N GLY A 125 -16.50 14.17 -32.53
CA GLY A 125 -15.48 13.13 -32.62
C GLY A 125 -14.81 13.09 -33.99
N TRP A 126 -13.65 12.43 -34.06
CA TRP A 126 -12.91 12.24 -35.30
C TRP A 126 -13.69 11.37 -36.31
N ASP A 127 -14.51 10.44 -35.82
CA ASP A 127 -15.45 9.60 -36.59
C ASP A 127 -16.51 10.40 -37.36
N ARG A 128 -16.74 11.66 -36.96
CA ARG A 128 -17.76 12.55 -37.52
C ARG A 128 -17.18 13.68 -38.37
N ALA A 129 -15.87 13.83 -38.36
CA ALA A 129 -15.14 14.75 -39.23
C ALA A 129 -14.88 14.11 -40.61
N TYR A 130 -14.48 14.92 -41.59
CA TYR A 130 -14.11 14.41 -42.91
C TYR A 130 -12.93 13.44 -42.78
N GLY A 131 -12.99 12.30 -43.48
CA GLY A 131 -11.94 11.28 -43.44
C GLY A 131 -12.41 9.94 -43.97
N GLY A 132 -11.65 8.90 -43.62
CA GLY A 132 -11.90 7.51 -43.99
C GLY A 132 -10.61 6.69 -43.94
N PRO A 133 -10.67 5.35 -44.06
CA PRO A 133 -9.52 4.46 -43.87
C PRO A 133 -8.28 4.82 -44.70
N ASP A 134 -8.49 5.33 -45.92
CA ASP A 134 -7.44 5.74 -46.85
C ASP A 134 -7.06 7.24 -46.75
N PHE A 135 -7.53 7.94 -45.71
CA PHE A 135 -7.29 9.36 -45.47
C PHE A 135 -6.34 9.54 -44.26
N PRO A 136 -5.02 9.66 -44.47
CA PRO A 136 -4.02 9.52 -43.39
C PRO A 136 -4.18 10.50 -42.23
N THR A 137 -4.69 11.71 -42.49
CA THR A 137 -4.85 12.74 -41.47
C THR A 137 -6.11 12.58 -40.61
N ASN A 138 -7.02 11.67 -40.99
CA ASN A 138 -8.15 11.25 -40.15
C ASN A 138 -8.69 9.88 -40.65
N PRO A 139 -8.01 8.78 -40.30
CA PRO A 139 -8.42 7.44 -40.72
C PRO A 139 -9.78 6.99 -40.13
N LEU A 140 -10.18 7.59 -39.01
CA LEU A 140 -11.43 7.27 -38.30
C LEU A 140 -12.66 7.96 -38.90
N GLY A 141 -12.46 9.04 -39.68
CA GLY A 141 -13.54 9.89 -40.17
C GLY A 141 -14.42 9.28 -41.25
N LYS A 142 -15.33 10.10 -41.78
CA LYS A 142 -16.26 9.71 -42.82
C LYS A 142 -16.34 10.73 -43.96
N GLY A 143 -16.60 10.24 -45.17
CA GLY A 143 -16.83 11.06 -46.36
C GLY A 143 -15.87 10.86 -47.52
N ASP A 144 -14.70 10.26 -47.31
CA ASP A 144 -13.78 9.92 -48.40
C ASP A 144 -14.14 8.57 -49.06
N ALA A 145 -14.56 7.58 -48.26
CA ALA A 145 -14.91 6.24 -48.71
C ALA A 145 -16.43 5.98 -48.72
N GLU A 146 -16.86 5.04 -49.56
CA GLU A 146 -18.22 4.46 -49.49
C GLU A 146 -18.29 3.40 -48.40
N VAL A 147 -19.43 3.33 -47.72
CA VAL A 147 -19.71 2.34 -46.68
C VAL A 147 -20.98 1.58 -47.05
N GLU A 148 -20.98 0.28 -46.75
CA GLU A 148 -22.16 -0.56 -46.95
C GLU A 148 -23.11 -0.39 -45.77
N ILE A 149 -24.31 0.12 -46.02
CA ILE A 149 -25.39 0.17 -45.02
C ILE A 149 -26.58 -0.58 -45.60
N GLN A 150 -27.03 -1.64 -44.90
CA GLN A 150 -28.18 -2.45 -45.32
C GLN A 150 -28.08 -2.94 -46.77
N GLN A 151 -26.92 -3.45 -47.19
CA GLN A 151 -26.64 -3.94 -48.55
C GLN A 151 -26.62 -2.87 -49.65
N VAL A 152 -26.55 -1.59 -49.29
CA VAL A 152 -26.43 -0.47 -50.22
C VAL A 152 -25.13 0.28 -49.95
N MET A 153 -24.31 0.45 -50.99
CA MET A 153 -23.12 1.29 -50.92
C MET A 153 -23.54 2.76 -50.94
N ILE A 154 -23.21 3.48 -49.88
CA ILE A 154 -23.50 4.91 -49.76
C ILE A 154 -22.24 5.65 -49.33
N ARG A 155 -22.05 6.87 -49.83
CA ARG A 155 -21.00 7.77 -49.34
C ARG A 155 -21.61 8.74 -48.32
N PRO A 156 -21.31 8.59 -47.01
CA PRO A 156 -21.74 9.57 -46.01
C PRO A 156 -21.07 10.92 -46.25
N LEU A 157 -21.64 12.00 -45.73
CA LEU A 157 -20.94 13.25 -45.54
C LEU A 157 -20.56 13.38 -44.04
N PRO A 158 -19.48 14.11 -43.71
CA PRO A 158 -19.15 14.37 -42.32
C PRO A 158 -20.26 15.19 -41.66
N ASN A 159 -20.39 15.02 -40.34
CA ASN A 159 -21.29 15.85 -39.55
C ASN A 159 -20.61 17.16 -39.16
N VAL A 160 -19.29 17.14 -38.91
CA VAL A 160 -18.54 18.27 -38.38
C VAL A 160 -17.70 18.89 -39.48
N GLU A 161 -17.95 20.17 -39.78
CA GLU A 161 -17.29 20.91 -40.86
C GLU A 161 -16.87 22.32 -40.43
N TYR A 162 -15.76 22.80 -40.99
CA TYR A 162 -15.42 24.21 -40.91
C TYR A 162 -16.41 25.05 -41.75
N PRO A 163 -16.94 26.18 -41.23
CA PRO A 163 -17.89 27.02 -41.97
C PRO A 163 -17.38 27.53 -43.32
N ARG A 164 -16.05 27.63 -43.49
CA ARG A 164 -15.39 28.08 -44.72
C ARG A 164 -14.89 26.95 -45.62
N GLN A 165 -15.05 25.69 -45.23
CA GLN A 165 -14.59 24.52 -46.00
C GLN A 165 -15.70 23.45 -46.17
N LEU A 166 -16.93 23.89 -46.42
CA LEU A 166 -18.08 22.98 -46.55
C LEU A 166 -17.88 21.95 -47.67
N VAL A 167 -18.33 20.73 -47.47
CA VAL A 167 -18.24 19.65 -48.48
C VAL A 167 -19.42 19.79 -49.46
N ASP A 168 -19.18 20.52 -50.55
CA ASP A 168 -20.17 20.83 -51.61
C ASP A 168 -20.08 19.89 -52.83
N SER A 169 -19.08 19.02 -52.88
CA SER A 169 -18.85 18.07 -53.97
C SER A 169 -18.23 16.76 -53.45
N PRO A 170 -18.57 15.58 -54.02
CA PRO A 170 -17.96 14.30 -53.64
C PRO A 170 -16.44 14.21 -53.89
N ARG A 171 -15.88 15.15 -54.67
CA ARG A 171 -14.44 15.22 -54.96
C ARG A 171 -13.68 16.15 -54.01
N LYS A 172 -14.38 16.97 -53.23
CA LYS A 172 -13.76 17.93 -52.32
C LYS A 172 -13.25 17.19 -51.08
N ARG A 173 -11.97 17.40 -50.76
CA ARG A 173 -11.27 16.80 -49.62
C ARG A 173 -10.85 17.92 -48.66
N PRO A 174 -11.75 18.39 -47.77
CA PRO A 174 -11.42 19.44 -46.81
C PRO A 174 -10.51 18.92 -45.68
N GLU A 175 -9.98 19.83 -44.87
CA GLU A 175 -9.30 19.44 -43.64
C GLU A 175 -10.30 18.87 -42.62
N PRO A 176 -9.97 17.75 -41.95
CA PRO A 176 -10.80 17.19 -40.89
C PRO A 176 -10.98 18.17 -39.73
N ALA A 177 -12.24 18.44 -39.36
CA ALA A 177 -12.58 19.38 -38.29
C ALA A 177 -12.92 18.66 -36.98
N CYS A 178 -12.08 18.81 -35.96
CA CYS A 178 -12.33 18.27 -34.61
C CYS A 178 -11.71 19.17 -33.52
N MET A 179 -12.04 18.88 -32.26
CA MET A 179 -11.44 19.54 -31.07
C MET A 179 -10.81 18.56 -30.06
N LEU A 180 -10.79 17.26 -30.41
CA LEU A 180 -10.17 16.20 -29.63
C LEU A 180 -8.67 16.06 -29.97
N PRO A 181 -7.90 15.33 -29.15
CA PRO A 181 -6.49 15.05 -29.41
C PRO A 181 -6.24 14.43 -30.79
N ILE A 182 -5.20 14.88 -31.47
CA ILE A 182 -4.67 14.22 -32.68
C ILE A 182 -3.79 13.05 -32.24
N ASP A 183 -4.04 11.87 -32.81
CA ASP A 183 -3.24 10.68 -32.54
C ASP A 183 -1.78 10.88 -32.96
N ILE A 184 -0.84 10.37 -32.16
CA ILE A 184 0.60 10.52 -32.42
C ILE A 184 1.05 9.82 -33.71
N SER A 185 0.31 8.80 -34.15
CA SER A 185 0.58 8.03 -35.37
C SER A 185 0.08 8.72 -36.65
N TRP A 186 -0.65 9.83 -36.53
CA TRP A 186 -1.16 10.55 -37.70
C TRP A 186 -0.11 11.53 -38.25
N PRO A 187 -0.07 11.77 -39.58
CA PRO A 187 0.97 12.59 -40.21
C PRO A 187 1.15 13.98 -39.61
N GLN A 188 0.08 14.58 -39.07
CA GLN A 188 0.14 15.88 -38.41
C GLN A 188 1.08 15.90 -37.19
N ARG A 189 1.30 14.75 -36.54
CA ARG A 189 2.21 14.60 -35.40
C ARG A 189 3.42 13.74 -35.73
N THR A 190 3.29 12.68 -36.51
CA THR A 190 4.43 11.81 -36.87
C THR A 190 5.50 12.55 -37.68
N SER A 191 5.11 13.55 -38.49
CA SER A 191 6.07 14.40 -39.21
C SER A 191 6.95 15.27 -38.29
N LEU A 192 6.56 15.41 -37.01
CA LEU A 192 7.28 16.17 -35.98
C LEU A 192 8.20 15.30 -35.12
N ALA A 193 8.19 13.98 -35.31
CA ALA A 193 8.88 13.05 -34.42
C ALA A 193 10.42 13.12 -34.51
N GLY A 194 10.94 13.69 -35.60
CA GLY A 194 12.37 13.70 -35.92
C GLY A 194 12.83 12.42 -36.63
N THR A 195 14.14 12.25 -36.71
CA THR A 195 14.79 11.18 -37.49
C THR A 195 15.18 10.00 -36.59
N TYR A 196 14.54 8.84 -36.82
CA TYR A 196 14.83 7.57 -36.13
C TYR A 196 15.55 6.59 -37.06
N ASP A 197 16.84 6.80 -37.27
CA ASP A 197 17.70 5.99 -38.14
C ASP A 197 18.73 5.17 -37.35
N GLY A 198 19.71 4.58 -38.05
CA GLY A 198 20.80 3.83 -37.42
C GLY A 198 21.64 4.67 -36.45
N ALA A 199 21.84 5.96 -36.73
CA ALA A 199 22.60 6.85 -35.85
C ALA A 199 21.83 7.12 -34.56
N TRP A 200 20.50 7.29 -34.61
CA TRP A 200 19.67 7.34 -33.42
C TRP A 200 19.76 6.03 -32.62
N LEU A 201 19.63 4.88 -33.27
CA LEU A 201 19.69 3.58 -32.58
C LEU A 201 21.04 3.36 -31.88
N GLU A 202 22.13 3.80 -32.50
CA GLU A 202 23.48 3.67 -31.95
C GLU A 202 23.75 4.66 -30.82
N ASN A 203 23.20 5.88 -30.88
CA ASN A 203 23.67 6.97 -30.01
C ASN A 203 22.62 7.49 -29.03
N LEU A 204 21.35 7.46 -29.37
CA LEU A 204 20.28 8.17 -28.67
C LEU A 204 19.21 7.24 -28.10
N PHE A 205 19.04 6.02 -28.62
CA PHE A 205 18.09 5.05 -28.06
C PHE A 205 18.36 4.83 -26.56
N PRO A 206 17.35 4.83 -25.68
CA PRO A 206 15.91 4.88 -25.97
C PRO A 206 15.29 6.30 -25.98
N GLY A 207 16.11 7.34 -25.93
CA GLY A 207 15.70 8.74 -25.93
C GLY A 207 15.09 9.23 -27.25
N LEU A 208 14.64 10.47 -27.25
CA LEU A 208 14.02 11.14 -28.40
C LEU A 208 15.07 11.43 -29.50
N ALA A 209 14.60 11.51 -30.75
CA ALA A 209 15.42 12.00 -31.85
C ALA A 209 16.00 13.40 -31.56
N ALA A 210 17.22 13.66 -32.01
CA ALA A 210 17.91 14.92 -31.73
C ALA A 210 17.24 16.14 -32.39
N ASP A 211 16.56 15.92 -33.52
CA ASP A 211 15.87 16.90 -34.35
C ASP A 211 14.34 16.88 -34.16
N VAL A 212 13.84 16.27 -33.07
CA VAL A 212 12.41 16.25 -32.75
C VAL A 212 11.86 17.68 -32.65
N ASP A 213 10.74 17.95 -33.32
CA ASP A 213 9.99 19.19 -33.12
C ASP A 213 9.14 19.00 -31.85
N TRP A 214 9.45 19.78 -30.81
CA TRP A 214 8.82 19.67 -29.50
C TRP A 214 7.31 19.90 -29.51
N SER A 215 6.77 20.54 -30.56
CA SER A 215 5.32 20.66 -30.76
C SER A 215 4.62 19.33 -31.04
N ILE A 216 5.36 18.23 -31.24
CA ILE A 216 4.78 16.87 -31.24
C ILE A 216 4.01 16.58 -29.96
N PHE A 217 4.40 17.13 -28.81
CA PHE A 217 3.72 16.92 -27.52
C PHE A 217 2.43 17.74 -27.36
N ASN A 218 2.17 18.69 -28.26
CA ASN A 218 0.87 19.35 -28.36
C ASN A 218 -0.14 18.42 -29.04
N LEU A 219 -1.25 18.16 -28.35
CA LEU A 219 -2.29 17.24 -28.76
C LEU A 219 -3.32 17.91 -29.68
N ALA A 220 -3.56 19.21 -29.49
CA ALA A 220 -4.61 19.93 -30.18
C ALA A 220 -4.18 20.35 -31.60
N ALA A 221 -5.16 20.59 -32.48
CA ALA A 221 -4.91 21.22 -33.79
C ALA A 221 -4.31 22.63 -33.64
N ARG A 222 -3.60 23.12 -34.67
CA ARG A 222 -2.85 24.38 -34.61
C ARG A 222 -3.72 25.61 -34.29
N ASP A 223 -4.99 25.59 -34.68
CA ASP A 223 -6.00 26.63 -34.43
C ASP A 223 -6.49 26.66 -32.96
N GLN A 224 -6.12 25.66 -32.15
CA GLN A 224 -6.41 25.56 -30.71
C GLN A 224 -5.16 25.79 -29.84
N GLN A 225 -4.05 26.20 -30.45
CA GLN A 225 -2.77 26.44 -29.78
C GLN A 225 -2.38 27.92 -29.85
N ARG A 226 -1.78 28.45 -28.77
CA ARG A 226 -1.27 29.82 -28.69
C ARG A 226 0.23 29.87 -28.48
N GLU A 227 0.83 31.02 -28.76
CA GLU A 227 2.18 31.32 -28.25
C GLU A 227 2.10 31.65 -26.76
N GLY A 228 3.09 31.17 -26.01
CA GLY A 228 3.08 31.20 -24.54
C GLY A 228 2.07 30.23 -23.92
N PHE A 229 1.92 30.34 -22.60
CA PHE A 229 1.06 29.47 -21.79
C PHE A 229 -0.17 30.25 -21.28
N TRP A 230 -1.12 29.53 -20.71
CA TRP A 230 -2.35 30.11 -20.18
C TRP A 230 -2.10 30.81 -18.84
N ALA A 231 -2.82 31.90 -18.60
CA ALA A 231 -2.89 32.50 -17.27
C ALA A 231 -4.01 31.85 -16.44
N PRO A 232 -3.94 31.88 -15.10
CA PRO A 232 -5.11 31.66 -14.27
C PRO A 232 -6.20 32.70 -14.59
N GLY A 233 -7.49 32.36 -14.44
CA GLY A 233 -8.56 33.31 -14.72
C GLY A 233 -8.94 33.50 -16.20
N GLU A 234 -8.37 32.72 -17.12
CA GLU A 234 -8.69 32.82 -18.56
C GLU A 234 -10.19 32.65 -18.82
N SER A 235 -10.72 33.51 -19.68
CA SER A 235 -12.14 33.49 -20.03
C SER A 235 -12.46 32.39 -21.03
N PHE A 236 -13.61 31.73 -20.87
CA PHE A 236 -14.11 30.74 -21.81
C PHE A 236 -15.55 31.02 -22.22
N ARG A 237 -15.94 30.53 -23.40
CA ARG A 237 -17.31 30.56 -23.91
C ARG A 237 -17.57 29.39 -24.85
N PHE A 238 -18.69 28.71 -24.65
CA PHE A 238 -19.18 27.60 -25.45
C PHE A 238 -20.63 27.90 -25.90
N ASP A 239 -20.84 28.06 -27.20
CA ASP A 239 -22.18 28.21 -27.78
C ASP A 239 -22.68 26.84 -28.25
N ASN A 240 -23.90 26.47 -27.85
CA ASN A 240 -24.61 25.24 -28.23
C ASN A 240 -23.88 23.92 -27.87
N MET A 241 -23.15 23.90 -26.75
CA MET A 241 -22.44 22.70 -26.26
C MET A 241 -22.91 22.18 -24.89
N HIS A 242 -24.03 22.72 -24.39
CA HIS A 242 -24.61 22.30 -23.11
C HIS A 242 -26.11 21.98 -23.29
N PRO A 243 -26.65 20.94 -22.63
CA PRO A 243 -28.03 20.51 -22.85
C PRO A 243 -29.09 21.56 -22.46
N GLN A 244 -28.83 22.37 -21.42
CA GLN A 244 -29.80 23.38 -20.95
C GLN A 244 -29.36 24.84 -21.22
N LEU A 245 -28.07 25.08 -21.49
CA LEU A 245 -27.52 26.42 -21.61
C LEU A 245 -27.11 26.66 -23.07
N PRO A 246 -27.80 27.52 -23.82
CA PRO A 246 -27.40 27.86 -25.19
C PRO A 246 -26.01 28.49 -25.27
N VAL A 247 -25.60 29.18 -24.20
CA VAL A 247 -24.27 29.77 -24.03
C VAL A 247 -23.79 29.43 -22.62
N LEU A 248 -22.66 28.75 -22.52
CA LEU A 248 -21.92 28.55 -21.28
C LEU A 248 -20.66 29.41 -21.32
N GLU A 249 -20.56 30.42 -20.46
CA GLU A 249 -19.40 31.32 -20.40
C GLU A 249 -18.99 31.63 -18.96
N GLY A 250 -17.71 31.92 -18.76
CA GLY A 250 -17.15 32.16 -17.44
C GLY A 250 -15.65 32.43 -17.48
N GLN A 251 -15.03 32.35 -16.30
CA GLN A 251 -13.58 32.44 -16.12
C GLN A 251 -13.10 31.20 -15.36
N LEU A 252 -11.93 30.70 -15.75
CA LEU A 252 -11.29 29.62 -15.00
C LEU A 252 -10.91 30.09 -13.59
N PRO A 253 -10.81 29.17 -12.62
CA PRO A 253 -10.27 29.49 -11.31
C PRO A 253 -8.87 30.10 -11.39
N ARG A 254 -8.57 31.00 -10.45
CA ARG A 254 -7.27 31.67 -10.34
C ARG A 254 -6.31 30.89 -9.44
N TYR A 255 -6.11 29.62 -9.76
CA TYR A 255 -5.17 28.76 -9.06
C TYR A 255 -3.89 28.57 -9.87
N VAL A 256 -2.78 28.42 -9.17
CA VAL A 256 -1.49 28.00 -9.73
C VAL A 256 -1.06 26.71 -9.05
N ALA A 257 -0.60 25.73 -9.82
CA ALA A 257 0.05 24.55 -9.25
C ALA A 257 1.54 24.81 -9.06
N ARG A 258 2.09 24.25 -7.98
CA ARG A 258 3.53 24.26 -7.70
C ARG A 258 3.99 22.86 -7.38
N THR A 259 5.22 22.56 -7.74
CA THR A 259 5.80 21.26 -7.41
C THR A 259 7.27 21.39 -7.03
N PHE A 260 7.70 20.54 -6.11
CA PHE A 260 9.04 20.56 -5.54
C PHE A 260 9.62 19.16 -5.54
N ILE A 261 10.94 19.09 -5.64
CA ILE A 261 11.68 17.84 -5.71
C ILE A 261 12.75 17.82 -4.62
N LYS A 262 12.79 16.71 -3.87
CA LYS A 262 13.91 16.36 -2.99
C LYS A 262 14.75 15.32 -3.72
N ARG A 263 16.02 15.63 -3.99
CA ARG A 263 16.93 14.74 -4.73
C ARG A 263 18.30 14.64 -4.07
N LYS A 264 19.00 13.53 -4.32
CA LYS A 264 20.41 13.38 -4.02
C LYS A 264 21.24 14.22 -4.99
N VAL A 265 22.20 14.97 -4.47
CA VAL A 265 23.19 15.72 -5.25
C VAL A 265 24.58 15.36 -4.75
N PHE A 266 25.57 15.42 -5.62
CA PHE A 266 26.96 15.26 -5.24
C PHE A 266 27.55 16.65 -4.99
N VAL A 267 28.30 16.81 -3.90
CA VAL A 267 28.98 18.06 -3.57
C VAL A 267 30.47 17.77 -3.57
N PRO A 268 31.30 18.54 -4.30
CA PRO A 268 32.74 18.32 -4.29
C PRO A 268 33.29 18.35 -2.86
N ARG A 269 33.95 17.27 -2.44
CA ARG A 269 34.60 17.19 -1.15
C ARG A 269 35.83 18.10 -1.18
N LEU A 270 35.85 19.10 -0.30
CA LEU A 270 36.98 20.01 -0.17
C LEU A 270 38.09 19.33 0.65
N GLY A 271 39.32 19.36 0.13
CA GLY A 271 40.51 18.95 0.86
C GLY A 271 40.83 19.92 2.01
N GLU A 272 41.79 19.55 2.87
CA GLU A 272 42.24 20.40 3.99
C GLU A 272 42.78 21.77 3.55
N ASP A 273 43.18 21.90 2.28
CA ASP A 273 43.64 23.12 1.63
C ASP A 273 42.51 23.96 1.00
N GLY A 274 41.25 23.53 1.13
CA GLY A 274 40.08 24.18 0.55
C GLY A 274 39.95 24.02 -0.96
N GLN A 275 40.75 23.16 -1.60
CA GLN A 275 40.62 22.81 -3.02
C GLN A 275 39.74 21.56 -3.19
N PRO A 276 39.05 21.37 -4.34
CA PRO A 276 38.30 20.15 -4.60
C PRO A 276 39.24 18.94 -4.66
N SER A 277 38.98 17.92 -3.83
CA SER A 277 39.80 16.71 -3.73
C SER A 277 39.62 15.73 -4.91
N GLY A 278 38.67 16.00 -5.80
CA GLY A 278 38.23 15.07 -6.84
C GLY A 278 37.21 14.03 -6.36
N GLU A 279 37.03 13.88 -5.04
CA GLU A 279 35.96 13.08 -4.43
C GLU A 279 34.70 13.93 -4.22
N HIS A 280 33.52 13.31 -4.13
CA HIS A 280 32.24 14.01 -3.92
C HIS A 280 31.49 13.38 -2.75
N ASP A 281 30.87 14.21 -1.91
CA ASP A 281 29.97 13.79 -0.84
C ASP A 281 28.52 13.78 -1.33
N GLU A 282 27.69 12.85 -0.85
CA GLU A 282 26.25 12.88 -1.08
C GLU A 282 25.58 13.91 -0.16
N ALA A 283 24.80 14.82 -0.74
CA ALA A 283 23.90 15.72 -0.02
C ALA A 283 22.48 15.61 -0.59
N GLU A 284 21.50 16.14 0.16
CA GLU A 284 20.12 16.24 -0.30
C GLU A 284 19.80 17.69 -0.65
N ARG A 285 19.12 17.91 -1.77
CA ARG A 285 18.69 19.25 -2.19
C ARG A 285 17.19 19.26 -2.44
N PHE A 286 16.52 20.29 -1.91
CA PHE A 286 15.10 20.55 -2.12
C PHE A 286 14.93 21.80 -3.01
N THR A 287 14.31 21.63 -4.17
CA THR A 287 14.15 22.70 -5.18
C THR A 287 12.77 22.68 -5.80
N GLU A 288 12.30 23.83 -6.27
CA GLU A 288 11.07 23.94 -7.06
C GLU A 288 11.29 23.50 -8.50
N ILE A 289 10.30 22.83 -9.10
CA ILE A 289 10.20 22.63 -10.54
C ILE A 289 9.17 23.64 -11.05
N PRO A 290 9.58 24.66 -11.83
CA PRO A 290 8.65 25.65 -12.35
C PRO A 290 7.57 24.98 -13.22
N LEU A 291 6.30 25.26 -12.90
CA LEU A 291 5.16 24.78 -13.67
C LEU A 291 4.48 25.93 -14.42
N ALA A 292 3.98 25.64 -15.62
CA ALA A 292 3.12 26.54 -16.38
C ALA A 292 1.79 25.86 -16.72
N LEU A 293 0.70 26.61 -16.85
CA LEU A 293 -0.58 26.08 -17.29
C LEU A 293 -0.57 25.88 -18.81
N GLN A 294 -0.29 24.66 -19.26
CA GLN A 294 -0.03 24.36 -20.68
C GLN A 294 -1.24 23.79 -21.40
N THR A 295 -2.10 23.02 -20.73
CA THR A 295 -3.28 22.41 -21.37
C THR A 295 -4.54 22.68 -20.57
N LEU A 296 -5.60 23.05 -21.30
CA LEU A 296 -6.96 23.16 -20.78
C LEU A 296 -7.84 22.13 -21.47
N TRP A 297 -8.43 21.22 -20.71
CA TRP A 297 -9.39 20.25 -21.24
C TRP A 297 -10.79 20.57 -20.75
N PHE A 298 -11.70 20.90 -21.66
CA PHE A 298 -13.07 21.27 -21.32
C PHE A 298 -14.07 20.16 -21.61
N PHE A 299 -15.08 20.06 -20.74
CA PHE A 299 -16.23 19.18 -20.84
C PHE A 299 -17.51 20.02 -20.63
N PRO A 300 -17.94 20.79 -21.65
CA PRO A 300 -18.98 21.79 -21.49
C PRO A 300 -20.31 21.20 -21.01
N ASP A 301 -20.70 20.04 -21.52
CA ASP A 301 -21.96 19.34 -21.17
C ASP A 301 -21.98 18.82 -19.72
N ALA A 302 -20.81 18.62 -19.12
CA ALA A 302 -20.67 18.24 -17.71
C ALA A 302 -20.37 19.44 -16.80
N GLU A 303 -20.19 20.65 -17.36
CA GLU A 303 -19.76 21.85 -16.64
C GLU A 303 -18.43 21.62 -15.89
N ARG A 304 -17.46 20.96 -16.53
CA ARG A 304 -16.14 20.63 -15.94
C ARG A 304 -14.98 21.00 -16.84
N ALA A 305 -13.82 21.23 -16.23
CA ALA A 305 -12.54 21.29 -16.95
C ALA A 305 -11.40 20.71 -16.13
N VAL A 306 -10.33 20.33 -16.83
CA VAL A 306 -9.05 19.93 -16.25
C VAL A 306 -8.01 20.96 -16.66
N MET A 307 -7.40 21.60 -15.67
CA MET A 307 -6.25 22.48 -15.83
C MET A 307 -4.98 21.67 -15.61
N ILE A 308 -4.12 21.58 -16.63
CA ILE A 308 -2.90 20.76 -16.58
C ILE A 308 -1.68 21.68 -16.55
N PHE A 309 -1.01 21.70 -15.40
CA PHE A 309 0.21 22.45 -15.17
C PHE A 309 1.41 21.54 -15.38
N GLN A 310 2.37 21.95 -16.21
CA GLN A 310 3.49 21.09 -16.57
C GLN A 310 4.82 21.83 -16.46
N GLY A 311 5.85 21.07 -16.16
CA GLY A 311 7.24 21.50 -16.10
C GLY A 311 8.17 20.31 -16.11
N SER A 312 9.46 20.56 -16.25
CA SER A 312 10.47 19.50 -16.13
C SER A 312 11.70 20.00 -15.39
N THR A 313 12.45 19.06 -14.85
CA THR A 313 13.78 19.31 -14.32
C THR A 313 14.73 18.23 -14.80
N MET A 314 16.00 18.56 -14.92
CA MET A 314 17.04 17.59 -15.23
C MET A 314 17.28 16.69 -14.01
N ILE A 315 17.44 15.39 -14.27
CA ILE A 315 17.75 14.36 -13.27
C ILE A 315 19.04 13.68 -13.66
N ARG A 316 19.74 13.11 -12.69
CA ARG A 316 21.00 12.42 -12.95
C ARG A 316 20.75 11.03 -13.51
N GLU A 317 19.76 10.32 -12.97
CA GLU A 317 19.49 8.94 -13.34
C GLU A 317 18.30 8.84 -14.29
N GLU A 318 18.41 8.00 -15.32
CA GLU A 318 17.40 7.84 -16.36
C GLU A 318 15.99 7.43 -15.87
N ASP A 319 15.92 6.77 -14.70
CA ASP A 319 14.69 6.34 -14.04
C ASP A 319 14.29 7.25 -12.86
N GLY A 320 15.06 8.31 -12.59
CA GLY A 320 14.86 9.21 -11.46
C GLY A 320 15.14 8.60 -10.10
N ALA A 321 16.01 7.59 -9.98
CA ALA A 321 16.37 7.02 -8.68
C ALA A 321 17.12 8.02 -7.76
N ASP A 322 17.73 9.06 -8.32
CA ASP A 322 18.27 10.21 -7.56
C ASP A 322 17.15 11.05 -6.90
N VAL A 323 15.89 10.87 -7.31
CA VAL A 323 14.74 11.59 -6.79
C VAL A 323 14.10 10.86 -5.60
N LEU A 324 14.31 11.43 -4.42
CA LEU A 324 13.82 10.90 -3.15
C LEU A 324 12.32 11.15 -2.98
N ALA A 325 11.88 12.40 -3.21
CA ALA A 325 10.49 12.79 -3.05
C ALA A 325 10.04 13.90 -4.02
N LEU A 326 8.75 13.93 -4.32
CA LEU A 326 8.08 14.98 -5.08
C LEU A 326 6.88 15.50 -4.29
N VAL A 327 6.75 16.82 -4.18
CA VAL A 327 5.63 17.50 -3.50
C VAL A 327 4.81 18.23 -4.56
N ALA A 328 3.50 18.04 -4.61
CA ALA A 328 2.59 18.82 -5.45
C ALA A 328 1.59 19.61 -4.59
N ALA A 329 1.38 20.86 -4.95
CA ALA A 329 0.52 21.80 -4.24
C ALA A 329 -0.19 22.75 -5.21
N ALA A 330 -1.22 23.44 -4.70
CA ALA A 330 -1.87 24.53 -5.39
C ALA A 330 -1.95 25.77 -4.48
N GLU A 331 -1.94 26.95 -5.09
CA GLU A 331 -2.02 28.25 -4.42
C GLU A 331 -2.99 29.18 -5.16
N ASN A 332 -3.49 30.19 -4.45
CA ASN A 332 -4.20 31.30 -5.07
C ASN A 332 -3.20 32.17 -5.84
N GLU A 333 -3.57 32.61 -7.03
CA GLU A 333 -2.78 33.53 -7.83
C GLU A 333 -2.40 34.78 -7.00
N GLY A 334 -1.10 35.10 -6.94
CA GLY A 334 -0.58 36.25 -6.21
C GLY A 334 -0.35 36.04 -4.71
N GLN A 335 -0.53 34.82 -4.17
CA GLN A 335 -0.30 34.49 -2.76
C GLN A 335 0.71 33.33 -2.58
N PRO A 336 1.96 33.44 -3.07
CA PRO A 336 2.92 32.35 -2.99
C PRO A 336 3.45 32.15 -1.57
N ARG A 337 3.46 30.89 -1.11
CA ARG A 337 4.13 30.42 0.11
C ARG A 337 5.62 30.18 -0.19
N SER A 338 6.45 30.17 0.85
CA SER A 338 7.90 29.98 0.69
C SER A 338 8.25 28.53 0.30
N VAL A 339 9.40 28.31 -0.31
CA VAL A 339 9.92 26.95 -0.56
C VAL A 339 10.09 26.19 0.76
N GLU A 340 10.49 26.88 1.84
CA GLU A 340 10.69 26.28 3.16
C GLU A 340 9.38 25.76 3.78
N HIS A 341 8.24 26.41 3.50
CA HIS A 341 6.92 25.91 3.90
C HIS A 341 6.68 24.49 3.38
N TYR A 342 6.94 24.26 2.09
CA TYR A 342 6.76 22.95 1.46
C TYR A 342 7.81 21.93 1.89
N HIS A 343 9.03 22.39 2.18
CA HIS A 343 10.07 21.55 2.73
C HIS A 343 9.69 21.05 4.14
N GLN A 344 9.10 21.90 4.97
CA GLN A 344 8.59 21.52 6.29
C GLN A 344 7.40 20.55 6.15
N ALA A 345 6.43 20.84 5.27
CA ALA A 345 5.31 19.95 4.99
C ALA A 345 5.75 18.55 4.55
N LEU A 346 6.85 18.45 3.78
CA LEU A 346 7.47 17.18 3.41
C LEU A 346 8.10 16.47 4.62
N ARG A 347 8.86 17.21 5.46
CA ARG A 347 9.51 16.64 6.66
C ARG A 347 8.48 16.08 7.65
N ASP A 348 7.43 16.82 7.93
CA ASP A 348 6.32 16.39 8.82
C ASP A 348 5.67 15.07 8.37
N ARG A 349 5.62 14.80 7.05
CA ARG A 349 4.99 13.59 6.49
C ARG A 349 5.95 12.42 6.31
N MET A 350 7.26 12.66 6.27
CA MET A 350 8.26 11.66 5.91
C MET A 350 9.26 11.30 7.01
N VAL A 351 9.51 12.20 7.96
CA VAL A 351 10.59 12.04 8.96
C VAL A 351 10.01 11.82 10.36
N ASP A 352 8.90 12.48 10.71
CA ASP A 352 8.25 12.31 12.01
C ASP A 352 7.34 11.08 12.00
N ALA A 353 7.90 9.90 12.30
CA ALA A 353 7.16 8.63 12.28
C ALA A 353 6.00 8.57 13.29
N GLU A 354 6.07 9.34 14.39
CA GLU A 354 5.02 9.38 15.41
C GLU A 354 3.79 10.17 14.93
N ASN A 355 4.01 11.27 14.17
CA ASN A 355 2.93 12.16 13.74
C ASN A 355 2.63 12.13 12.23
N ALA A 356 3.35 11.31 11.45
CA ALA A 356 3.19 11.25 9.99
C ALA A 356 1.72 11.06 9.57
N GLY A 357 0.98 10.17 10.26
CA GLY A 357 -0.44 9.93 10.00
C GLY A 357 -1.32 11.18 10.14
N ILE A 358 -1.05 12.02 11.13
CA ILE A 358 -1.77 13.29 11.35
C ILE A 358 -1.35 14.33 10.31
N ALA A 359 -0.06 14.36 9.92
CA ALA A 359 0.43 15.24 8.87
C ALA A 359 -0.24 15.00 7.51
N TRP A 360 -0.60 13.74 7.19
CA TRP A 360 -1.35 13.43 5.98
C TRP A 360 -2.77 14.02 5.95
N LEU A 361 -3.38 14.27 7.10
CA LEU A 361 -4.71 14.90 7.20
C LEU A 361 -4.66 16.43 7.00
N ARG A 362 -3.49 17.07 7.08
CA ARG A 362 -3.31 18.52 6.95
C ARG A 362 -3.24 18.97 5.48
N GLU A 363 -4.28 18.69 4.69
CA GLU A 363 -4.26 19.01 3.24
C GLU A 363 -4.16 20.51 2.94
N HIS A 364 -4.66 21.37 3.83
CA HIS A 364 -4.61 22.83 3.70
C HIS A 364 -3.18 23.40 3.59
N GLU A 365 -2.16 22.66 4.01
CA GLU A 365 -0.75 23.04 3.82
C GLU A 365 -0.33 23.00 2.36
N LEU A 366 -1.00 22.18 1.54
CA LEU A 366 -0.72 21.97 0.12
C LEU A 366 -1.81 22.54 -0.79
N LEU A 367 -2.89 23.08 -0.23
CA LEU A 367 -4.03 23.64 -0.95
C LEU A 367 -4.24 25.12 -0.65
N PRO A 368 -4.86 25.88 -1.57
CA PRO A 368 -5.26 27.26 -1.32
C PRO A 368 -6.36 27.33 -0.25
N GLU A 369 -6.42 28.44 0.47
CA GLU A 369 -7.51 28.73 1.40
C GLU A 369 -8.82 29.03 0.66
N GLY A 370 -9.95 28.78 1.32
CA GLY A 370 -11.28 29.11 0.80
C GLY A 370 -11.89 28.09 -0.16
N LEU A 371 -11.31 26.89 -0.28
CA LEU A 371 -11.93 25.77 -0.99
C LEU A 371 -13.13 25.24 -0.22
N SER A 372 -14.14 24.76 -0.95
CA SER A 372 -15.28 24.09 -0.34
C SER A 372 -14.93 22.64 -0.01
N ASP A 373 -15.31 22.23 1.20
CA ASP A 373 -15.21 20.84 1.70
C ASP A 373 -16.43 19.99 1.34
N GLN A 374 -17.40 20.55 0.61
CA GLN A 374 -18.56 19.76 0.17
C GLN A 374 -18.12 18.64 -0.79
N PRO A 375 -18.51 17.38 -0.55
CA PRO A 375 -18.23 16.29 -1.47
C PRO A 375 -18.93 16.56 -2.81
N ASP A 376 -18.21 16.33 -3.90
CA ASP A 376 -18.76 16.51 -5.24
C ASP A 376 -19.94 15.55 -5.46
N ALA A 377 -20.85 15.88 -6.38
CA ALA A 377 -22.07 15.09 -6.66
C ALA A 377 -21.83 13.60 -7.04
N LEU A 378 -20.59 13.19 -7.31
CA LEU A 378 -20.22 11.79 -7.56
C LEU A 378 -19.89 11.02 -6.27
N GLN A 379 -19.49 11.71 -5.19
CA GLN A 379 -19.22 11.13 -3.86
C GLN A 379 -20.46 11.16 -2.94
N SER A 380 -21.53 11.83 -3.36
CA SER A 380 -22.76 11.95 -2.55
C SER A 380 -23.46 10.61 -2.28
N GLU A 381 -23.23 9.56 -3.07
CA GLU A 381 -23.75 8.21 -2.79
C GLU A 381 -23.08 7.55 -1.58
N GLU A 382 -21.79 7.80 -1.33
CA GLU A 382 -21.11 7.36 -0.09
C GLU A 382 -21.51 8.21 1.11
N ALA A 383 -21.82 9.50 0.90
CA ALA A 383 -22.35 10.37 1.95
C ALA A 383 -23.76 9.94 2.44
N GLU A 384 -24.55 9.25 1.60
CA GLU A 384 -25.84 8.66 2.00
C GLU A 384 -25.67 7.49 3.01
N LEU A 385 -24.58 6.72 2.95
CA LEU A 385 -24.25 5.71 3.96
C LEU A 385 -24.00 6.35 5.33
N GLY A 386 -23.30 7.49 5.37
CA GLY A 386 -23.11 8.25 6.61
C GLY A 386 -24.41 8.79 7.23
N LYS A 387 -25.44 9.07 6.40
CA LYS A 387 -26.77 9.45 6.90
C LYS A 387 -27.48 8.29 7.59
N HIS A 388 -27.34 7.06 7.08
CA HIS A 388 -27.88 5.86 7.71
C HIS A 388 -27.20 5.59 9.07
N GLU A 389 -25.90 5.82 9.18
CA GLU A 389 -25.15 5.69 10.43
C GLU A 389 -25.56 6.75 11.46
N ALA A 390 -25.73 8.01 11.02
CA ALA A 390 -26.25 9.09 11.87
C ALA A 390 -27.69 8.82 12.38
N LEU A 391 -28.55 8.23 11.53
CA LEU A 391 -29.88 7.77 11.92
C LEU A 391 -29.84 6.65 12.97
N MET A 392 -28.92 5.69 12.80
CA MET A 392 -28.70 4.61 13.77
C MET A 392 -28.20 5.15 15.12
N GLN A 393 -27.22 6.05 15.11
CA GLN A 393 -26.72 6.72 16.32
C GLN A 393 -27.82 7.52 17.03
N LYS A 394 -28.64 8.26 16.27
CA LYS A 394 -29.79 8.99 16.82
C LYS A 394 -30.81 8.05 17.46
N ASN A 395 -31.11 6.92 16.82
CA ASN A 395 -32.05 5.93 17.35
C ASN A 395 -31.50 5.24 18.62
N MET A 396 -30.21 4.91 18.64
CA MET A 396 -29.54 4.38 19.83
C MET A 396 -29.54 5.38 20.98
N HIS A 397 -29.25 6.66 20.71
CA HIS A 397 -29.28 7.70 21.72
C HIS A 397 -30.69 7.88 22.31
N ASN A 398 -31.73 7.96 21.46
CA ASN A 398 -33.11 8.06 21.93
C ASN A 398 -33.53 6.87 22.81
N LYS A 399 -33.05 5.66 22.47
CA LYS A 399 -33.28 4.46 23.28
C LYS A 399 -32.56 4.56 24.62
N ALA A 400 -31.30 4.99 24.64
CA ALA A 400 -30.51 5.18 25.86
C ALA A 400 -31.13 6.23 26.79
N VAL A 401 -31.64 7.34 26.23
CA VAL A 401 -32.37 8.37 26.99
C VAL A 401 -33.63 7.77 27.61
N ALA A 402 -34.44 7.04 26.85
CA ALA A 402 -35.65 6.40 27.37
C ALA A 402 -35.37 5.29 28.41
N GLU A 403 -34.20 4.64 28.35
CA GLU A 403 -33.74 3.67 29.36
C GLU A 403 -33.25 4.39 30.63
N ALA A 404 -32.47 5.46 30.48
CA ALA A 404 -32.03 6.29 31.61
C ALA A 404 -33.22 6.93 32.34
N GLU A 405 -34.22 7.45 31.61
CA GLU A 405 -35.44 8.00 32.20
C GLU A 405 -36.25 6.93 32.97
N ARG A 406 -36.37 5.72 32.41
CA ARG A 406 -37.03 4.59 33.11
C ARG A 406 -36.28 4.21 34.38
N ALA A 407 -34.95 4.08 34.31
CA ALA A 407 -34.12 3.75 35.46
C ALA A 407 -34.18 4.83 36.55
N ARG A 408 -34.12 6.11 36.16
CA ARG A 408 -34.30 7.26 37.07
C ARG A 408 -35.69 7.29 37.68
N GLY A 409 -36.74 6.90 36.94
CA GLY A 409 -38.10 6.76 37.45
C GLY A 409 -38.25 5.66 38.51
N ILE A 410 -37.52 4.54 38.36
CA ILE A 410 -37.48 3.46 39.38
C ILE A 410 -36.77 3.97 40.65
N VAL A 411 -35.65 4.67 40.51
CA VAL A 411 -34.91 5.29 41.63
C VAL A 411 -35.82 6.26 42.40
N ALA A 412 -36.58 7.08 41.67
CA ALA A 412 -37.58 7.98 42.26
C ALA A 412 -38.69 7.22 43.02
N ALA A 413 -39.18 6.11 42.45
CA ALA A 413 -40.22 5.28 43.06
C ALA A 413 -39.74 4.57 44.35
N CYS A 414 -38.43 4.33 44.47
CA CYS A 414 -37.80 3.83 45.69
C CYS A 414 -37.53 4.94 46.74
N GLY A 415 -37.94 6.18 46.49
CA GLY A 415 -37.78 7.31 47.41
C GLY A 415 -36.36 7.91 47.46
N LEU A 416 -35.52 7.59 46.46
CA LEU A 416 -34.17 8.11 46.31
C LEU A 416 -34.13 9.24 45.27
N ASP A 417 -33.25 10.22 45.46
CA ASP A 417 -33.06 11.32 44.50
C ASP A 417 -32.48 10.79 43.16
N PRO A 418 -33.21 10.88 42.04
CA PRO A 418 -32.75 10.38 40.74
C PRO A 418 -31.55 11.11 40.17
N ASP A 419 -31.30 12.36 40.59
CA ASP A 419 -30.15 13.14 40.13
C ASP A 419 -28.86 12.71 40.82
N VAL A 420 -28.99 12.13 42.02
CA VAL A 420 -27.87 11.63 42.82
C VAL A 420 -27.67 10.12 42.65
N HIS A 421 -28.75 9.36 42.50
CA HIS A 421 -28.73 7.89 42.55
C HIS A 421 -29.16 7.22 41.25
N GLY A 422 -29.65 7.98 40.26
CA GLY A 422 -30.02 7.47 38.94
C GLY A 422 -28.89 7.60 37.92
N PRO A 423 -28.92 6.79 36.83
CA PRO A 423 -27.93 6.89 35.77
C PRO A 423 -27.98 8.27 35.10
N LEU A 424 -26.81 8.82 34.77
CA LEU A 424 -26.67 10.11 34.08
C LEU A 424 -27.43 10.10 32.75
N MET A 425 -28.03 11.24 32.39
CA MET A 425 -28.68 11.39 31.10
C MET A 425 -27.62 11.31 29.99
N PRO A 426 -27.78 10.45 28.98
CA PRO A 426 -26.88 10.41 27.85
C PRO A 426 -26.84 11.78 27.17
N GLU A 427 -25.65 12.29 26.86
CA GLU A 427 -25.51 13.53 26.11
C GLU A 427 -25.87 13.31 24.63
N PRO A 428 -26.46 14.31 23.95
CA PRO A 428 -26.75 14.21 22.53
C PRO A 428 -25.45 13.94 21.75
N PRO A 429 -25.48 13.05 20.74
CA PRO A 429 -24.30 12.77 19.93
C PRO A 429 -23.82 14.07 19.28
N GLN A 430 -22.54 14.38 19.45
CA GLN A 430 -21.92 15.51 18.77
C GLN A 430 -21.94 15.27 17.26
N PRO A 431 -22.10 16.31 16.43
CA PRO A 431 -21.97 16.16 15.00
C PRO A 431 -20.59 15.57 14.67
N PRO A 432 -20.48 14.70 13.64
CA PRO A 432 -19.19 14.16 13.25
C PRO A 432 -18.23 15.32 12.93
N PRO A 433 -16.96 15.21 13.34
CA PRO A 433 -15.96 16.24 13.07
C PRO A 433 -15.81 16.45 11.57
N THR A 434 -15.64 17.70 11.16
CA THR A 434 -15.32 18.00 9.76
C THR A 434 -13.90 17.53 9.43
N PRO A 435 -13.57 17.24 8.16
CA PRO A 435 -12.22 16.85 7.76
C PRO A 435 -11.12 17.82 8.23
N ALA A 436 -11.42 19.12 8.30
CA ALA A 436 -10.53 20.15 8.83
C ALA A 436 -10.27 20.05 10.35
N GLU A 437 -11.21 19.49 11.11
CA GLU A 437 -11.11 19.31 12.57
C GLU A 437 -10.45 18.00 12.96
N LEU A 438 -10.38 17.02 12.05
CA LEU A 438 -9.80 15.70 12.30
C LEU A 438 -8.36 15.74 12.83
N PRO A 439 -7.42 16.57 12.30
CA PRO A 439 -6.07 16.62 12.84
C PRO A 439 -6.05 17.09 14.30
N ALA A 440 -6.81 18.14 14.62
CA ALA A 440 -6.89 18.69 15.97
C ALA A 440 -7.59 17.72 16.94
N LEU A 441 -8.62 17.01 16.46
CA LEU A 441 -9.29 15.97 17.24
C LEU A 441 -8.37 14.77 17.49
N ALA A 442 -7.59 14.32 16.49
CA ALA A 442 -6.63 13.23 16.66
C ALA A 442 -5.58 13.59 17.72
N ILE A 443 -5.02 14.80 17.66
CA ILE A 443 -4.08 15.33 18.67
C ILE A 443 -4.75 15.39 20.04
N LYS A 444 -5.98 15.91 20.12
CA LYS A 444 -6.74 16.02 21.36
C LYS A 444 -7.02 14.63 21.96
N LEU A 445 -7.49 13.67 21.17
CA LEU A 445 -7.79 12.31 21.60
C LEU A 445 -6.53 11.57 22.04
N GLN A 446 -5.40 11.78 21.36
CA GLN A 446 -4.11 11.24 21.78
C GLN A 446 -3.67 11.85 23.11
N ALA A 447 -3.75 13.17 23.25
CA ALA A 447 -3.43 13.87 24.50
C ALA A 447 -4.39 13.50 25.65
N GLU A 448 -5.69 13.31 25.38
CA GLU A 448 -6.68 12.86 26.34
C GLU A 448 -6.44 11.40 26.73
N ALA A 449 -6.09 10.53 25.80
CA ALA A 449 -5.71 9.14 26.09
C ALA A 449 -4.45 9.10 26.96
N GLU A 450 -3.44 9.91 26.66
CA GLU A 450 -2.23 10.04 27.47
C GLU A 450 -2.50 10.66 28.85
N ALA A 451 -3.33 11.69 28.91
CA ALA A 451 -3.72 12.36 30.15
C ALA A 451 -4.56 11.43 31.03
N LYS A 452 -5.53 10.72 30.45
CA LYS A 452 -6.35 9.72 31.15
C LYS A 452 -5.49 8.54 31.61
N ALA A 453 -4.55 8.06 30.80
CA ALA A 453 -3.59 7.05 31.22
C ALA A 453 -2.71 7.54 32.38
N LYS A 454 -2.31 8.82 32.39
CA LYS A 454 -1.59 9.45 33.51
C LYS A 454 -2.47 9.61 34.74
N GLU A 455 -3.71 10.11 34.60
CA GLU A 455 -4.66 10.29 35.70
C GLU A 455 -5.09 8.96 36.31
N GLU A 456 -5.36 7.92 35.50
CA GLU A 456 -5.63 6.58 36.00
C GLU A 456 -4.42 6.05 36.77
N LYS A 457 -3.21 6.21 36.23
CA LYS A 457 -1.98 5.82 36.92
C LYS A 457 -1.81 6.57 38.25
N GLN A 458 -2.10 7.87 38.27
CA GLN A 458 -1.95 8.73 39.45
C GLN A 458 -3.05 8.51 40.48
N TRP A 459 -4.29 8.23 40.05
CA TRP A 459 -5.42 7.83 40.91
C TRP A 459 -5.20 6.46 41.54
N VAL A 460 -4.65 5.51 40.77
CA VAL A 460 -4.22 4.21 41.28
C VAL A 460 -3.14 4.41 42.35
N GLU A 461 -2.11 5.23 42.07
CA GLU A 461 -1.03 5.57 43.01
C GLU A 461 -1.55 6.23 44.31
N ASP A 462 -2.43 7.22 44.21
CA ASP A 462 -3.00 7.95 45.35
C ASP A 462 -3.94 7.05 46.19
N ARG A 463 -4.70 6.14 45.56
CA ARG A 463 -5.49 5.13 46.27
C ARG A 463 -4.58 4.16 47.02
N LEU A 464 -3.55 3.65 46.35
CA LEU A 464 -2.54 2.77 46.93
C LEU A 464 -1.94 3.40 48.19
N GLN A 465 -1.45 4.65 48.10
CA GLN A 465 -0.88 5.36 49.25
C GLN A 465 -1.85 5.52 50.43
N LYS A 466 -3.13 5.78 50.18
CA LYS A 466 -4.14 5.90 51.24
C LYS A 466 -4.44 4.56 51.91
N VAL A 467 -4.49 3.48 51.14
CA VAL A 467 -4.75 2.14 51.67
C VAL A 467 -3.53 1.63 52.44
N GLU A 468 -2.32 1.93 51.98
CA GLU A 468 -1.08 1.62 52.71
C GLU A 468 -0.99 2.32 54.06
N ALA A 469 -1.28 3.63 54.10
CA ALA A 469 -1.29 4.39 55.35
C ALA A 469 -2.30 3.81 56.34
N MET A 470 -3.47 3.35 55.86
CA MET A 470 -4.50 2.71 56.66
C MET A 470 -4.09 1.31 57.17
N VAL A 471 -3.37 0.53 56.37
CA VAL A 471 -2.83 -0.79 56.76
C VAL A 471 -1.72 -0.65 57.81
N ASP A 472 -0.83 0.32 57.65
CA ASP A 472 0.21 0.61 58.63
C ASP A 472 -0.36 1.11 59.97
N GLU A 473 -1.48 1.86 59.95
CA GLU A 473 -2.19 2.31 61.15
C GLU A 473 -2.88 1.16 61.92
N LEU A 474 -3.29 0.10 61.22
CA LEU A 474 -3.96 -1.07 61.80
C LEU A 474 -2.98 -2.04 62.49
N GLY A 475 -1.67 -1.89 62.28
CA GLY A 475 -0.62 -2.54 63.08
C GLY A 475 -0.63 -4.07 63.06
N ILE A 476 -0.96 -4.69 61.91
CA ILE A 476 -1.04 -6.14 61.75
C ILE A 476 0.39 -6.73 61.66
N PRO A 477 0.83 -7.63 62.57
CA PRO A 477 2.18 -8.17 62.54
C PRO A 477 2.44 -9.01 61.29
N GLY A 478 3.40 -8.58 60.45
CA GLY A 478 3.80 -9.29 59.23
C GLY A 478 3.04 -8.90 57.96
N PHE A 479 2.24 -7.82 57.99
CA PHE A 479 1.51 -7.30 56.83
C PHE A 479 1.57 -5.76 56.84
N THR A 480 2.50 -5.19 56.07
CA THR A 480 2.78 -3.75 56.02
C THR A 480 2.19 -3.10 54.77
N GLY A 481 2.06 -1.77 54.75
CA GLY A 481 1.69 -1.02 53.54
C GLY A 481 2.63 -1.31 52.36
N ALA A 482 3.92 -1.57 52.61
CA ALA A 482 4.86 -1.95 51.58
C ALA A 482 4.53 -3.30 50.89
N ASP A 483 3.93 -4.24 51.63
CA ASP A 483 3.51 -5.55 51.10
C ASP A 483 2.27 -5.42 50.21
N LEU A 484 1.33 -4.53 50.59
CA LEU A 484 0.14 -4.23 49.80
C LEU A 484 0.46 -3.48 48.49
N ARG A 485 1.49 -2.59 48.50
CA ARG A 485 1.98 -1.91 47.29
C ARG A 485 2.45 -2.91 46.24
N ALA A 486 3.12 -3.97 46.68
CA ALA A 486 3.60 -5.03 45.80
C ALA A 486 2.46 -5.85 45.18
N GLU A 487 1.33 -6.02 45.87
CA GLU A 487 0.17 -6.77 45.34
C GLU A 487 -0.77 -5.92 44.47
N THR A 488 -0.95 -4.61 44.76
CA THR A 488 -2.00 -3.80 44.11
C THR A 488 -1.57 -3.17 42.78
N VAL A 489 -0.26 -3.01 42.53
CA VAL A 489 0.28 -2.58 41.22
C VAL A 489 -0.01 -3.62 40.10
N ALA A 490 -0.52 -4.81 40.45
CA ALA A 490 -0.65 -5.94 39.53
C ALA A 490 -2.02 -6.15 38.85
N ALA A 491 -3.07 -5.37 39.11
CA ALA A 491 -4.43 -5.82 38.75
C ALA A 491 -5.08 -5.15 37.51
N ALA A 492 -4.55 -5.44 36.31
CA ALA A 492 -5.47 -5.88 35.24
C ALA A 492 -5.93 -7.31 35.60
N PRO A 493 -7.13 -7.79 35.23
CA PRO A 493 -7.50 -9.17 35.51
C PRO A 493 -6.46 -10.11 34.88
N VAL A 494 -5.68 -10.78 35.73
CA VAL A 494 -4.62 -11.71 35.32
C VAL A 494 -5.14 -13.15 35.43
N GLY A 495 -4.90 -13.95 34.40
CA GLY A 495 -5.27 -15.36 34.38
C GLY A 495 -6.62 -15.67 33.74
N PRO A 496 -7.04 -16.93 33.77
CA PRO A 496 -8.16 -17.40 32.94
C PRO A 496 -9.50 -16.81 33.40
N PRO A 497 -10.47 -16.66 32.46
CA PRO A 497 -11.82 -16.22 32.80
C PRO A 497 -12.42 -17.10 33.91
N THR A 498 -12.83 -16.47 35.01
CA THR A 498 -13.48 -17.16 36.14
C THR A 498 -14.99 -17.37 35.93
N PHE A 499 -15.56 -16.68 34.94
CA PHE A 499 -16.95 -16.82 34.54
C PHE A 499 -17.19 -18.17 33.86
N THR A 500 -18.12 -18.97 34.39
CA THR A 500 -18.68 -20.13 33.69
C THR A 500 -20.21 -20.11 33.79
N ALA A 501 -20.91 -20.44 32.71
CA ALA A 501 -22.37 -20.48 32.67
C ALA A 501 -22.92 -21.46 33.72
N ALA A 502 -22.22 -22.58 33.93
CA ALA A 502 -22.56 -23.57 34.95
C ALA A 502 -22.45 -23.01 36.38
N ALA A 503 -21.38 -22.28 36.72
CA ALA A 503 -21.23 -21.69 38.05
C ALA A 503 -22.25 -20.57 38.31
N GLN A 504 -22.57 -19.76 37.30
CA GLN A 504 -23.62 -18.73 37.40
C GLN A 504 -25.00 -19.36 37.65
N LEU A 505 -25.35 -20.40 36.88
CA LEU A 505 -26.59 -21.14 37.07
C LEU A 505 -26.63 -21.80 38.46
N ALA A 506 -25.53 -22.45 38.89
CA ALA A 506 -25.44 -23.06 40.21
C ALA A 506 -25.60 -22.02 41.34
N SER A 507 -25.03 -20.83 41.18
CA SER A 507 -25.18 -19.72 42.13
C SER A 507 -26.64 -19.25 42.22
N ILE A 508 -27.31 -19.09 41.07
CA ILE A 508 -28.73 -18.70 41.01
C ILE A 508 -29.62 -19.78 41.63
N VAL A 509 -29.38 -21.05 41.30
CA VAL A 509 -30.11 -22.19 41.88
C VAL A 509 -29.90 -22.28 43.39
N ALA A 510 -28.67 -22.10 43.87
CA ALA A 510 -28.36 -22.10 45.29
C ALA A 510 -29.00 -20.92 46.03
N MET A 511 -28.99 -19.74 45.41
CA MET A 511 -29.60 -18.54 45.97
C MET A 511 -31.13 -18.66 46.02
N ALA A 512 -31.76 -19.18 44.97
CA ALA A 512 -33.18 -19.50 44.94
C ALA A 512 -33.56 -20.54 46.02
N ALA A 513 -32.72 -21.55 46.22
CA ALA A 513 -32.91 -22.55 47.28
C ALA A 513 -32.75 -21.95 48.70
N ASP A 514 -31.79 -21.04 48.93
CA ASP A 514 -31.63 -20.35 50.22
C ASP A 514 -32.83 -19.46 50.54
N PHE A 515 -33.33 -18.67 49.57
CA PHE A 515 -34.53 -17.85 49.75
C PHE A 515 -35.77 -18.71 50.06
N ARG A 516 -35.95 -19.82 49.33
CA ARG A 516 -37.01 -20.80 49.62
C ARG A 516 -36.91 -21.34 51.04
N SER A 517 -35.71 -21.65 51.52
CA SER A 517 -35.51 -22.16 52.88
C SER A 517 -35.88 -21.15 53.98
N ARG A 518 -35.90 -19.85 53.65
CA ARG A 518 -36.27 -18.73 54.54
C ARG A 518 -37.74 -18.30 54.40
N GLY A 519 -38.52 -19.01 53.59
CA GLY A 519 -39.96 -18.75 53.40
C GLY A 519 -40.30 -17.65 52.40
N THR A 520 -39.33 -17.20 51.60
CA THR A 520 -39.50 -16.16 50.57
C THR A 520 -39.27 -16.76 49.19
N VAL A 521 -40.18 -16.52 48.25
CA VAL A 521 -39.99 -16.89 46.84
C VAL A 521 -39.69 -15.61 46.06
N VAL A 522 -38.60 -15.64 45.28
CA VAL A 522 -38.20 -14.53 44.40
C VAL A 522 -38.44 -15.03 42.98
N ASP A 523 -39.57 -14.61 42.37
CA ASP A 523 -40.02 -15.09 41.06
C ASP A 523 -38.94 -14.91 39.98
N GLU A 524 -38.20 -13.80 40.02
CA GLU A 524 -37.10 -13.48 39.11
C GLU A 524 -35.96 -14.52 39.15
N LEU A 525 -35.57 -15.00 40.34
CA LEU A 525 -34.51 -16.00 40.48
C LEU A 525 -34.99 -17.40 40.05
N GLU A 526 -36.26 -17.71 40.29
CA GLU A 526 -36.86 -18.98 39.85
C GLU A 526 -36.98 -19.02 38.31
N GLU A 527 -37.42 -17.93 37.68
CA GLU A 527 -37.47 -17.78 36.21
C GLU A 527 -36.06 -17.89 35.59
N MET A 528 -35.07 -17.17 36.15
CA MET A 528 -33.68 -17.24 35.68
C MET A 528 -33.05 -18.63 35.85
N SER A 529 -33.48 -19.42 36.85
CA SER A 529 -32.93 -20.77 37.09
C SER A 529 -33.35 -21.80 36.04
N VAL A 530 -34.37 -21.50 35.23
CA VAL A 530 -34.90 -22.38 34.17
C VAL A 530 -34.88 -21.74 32.78
N ASP A 531 -34.39 -20.51 32.65
CA ASP A 531 -34.28 -19.77 31.39
C ASP A 531 -33.17 -20.34 30.49
N ARG A 532 -33.60 -21.01 29.42
CA ARG A 532 -32.71 -21.62 28.43
C ARG A 532 -32.04 -20.61 27.50
N GLU A 533 -32.68 -19.49 27.19
CA GLU A 533 -32.09 -18.47 26.31
C GLU A 533 -31.01 -17.68 27.05
N LEU A 534 -31.25 -17.38 28.33
CA LEU A 534 -30.24 -16.76 29.19
C LEU A 534 -29.01 -17.66 29.37
N TYR A 535 -29.21 -18.96 29.61
CA TYR A 535 -28.12 -19.92 29.70
C TYR A 535 -27.32 -20.01 28.39
N ALA A 536 -27.99 -20.10 27.24
CA ALA A 536 -27.33 -20.12 25.93
C ALA A 536 -26.53 -18.83 25.65
N ARG A 537 -27.01 -17.67 26.11
CA ARG A 537 -26.26 -16.41 26.05
C ARG A 537 -25.01 -16.43 26.92
N TRP A 538 -25.08 -17.01 28.11
CA TRP A 538 -23.91 -17.18 28.99
C TRP A 538 -22.90 -18.18 28.41
N GLU A 539 -23.35 -19.29 27.84
CA GLU A 539 -22.44 -20.23 27.14
C GLU A 539 -21.73 -19.56 25.96
N ALA A 540 -22.46 -18.77 25.16
CA ALA A 540 -21.86 -18.01 24.06
C ALA A 540 -20.88 -16.93 24.55
N ALA A 541 -21.15 -16.31 25.70
CA ALA A 541 -20.26 -15.33 26.31
C ALA A 541 -19.00 -16.00 26.89
N GLU A 542 -19.14 -17.12 27.61
CA GLU A 542 -18.04 -17.93 28.13
C GLU A 542 -17.13 -18.42 27.01
N LEU A 543 -17.70 -18.92 25.92
CA LEU A 543 -16.93 -19.36 24.75
C LEU A 543 -16.13 -18.21 24.13
N LYS A 544 -16.74 -17.04 23.93
CA LYS A 544 -16.05 -15.85 23.42
C LYS A 544 -14.93 -15.37 24.34
N MET A 545 -15.16 -15.38 25.66
CA MET A 545 -14.13 -15.04 26.65
C MET A 545 -12.97 -16.02 26.60
N ARG A 546 -13.25 -17.33 26.47
CA ARG A 546 -12.23 -18.36 26.31
C ARG A 546 -11.43 -18.20 25.02
N GLU A 547 -12.09 -18.06 23.89
CA GLU A 547 -11.45 -17.86 22.58
C GLU A 547 -10.57 -16.61 22.58
N GLY A 548 -11.09 -15.49 23.12
CA GLY A 548 -10.32 -14.26 23.27
C GLY A 548 -9.10 -14.43 24.18
N TYR A 549 -9.26 -15.15 25.29
CA TYR A 549 -8.17 -15.39 26.24
C TYR A 549 -7.11 -16.35 25.68
N VAL A 550 -7.49 -17.41 24.96
CA VAL A 550 -6.54 -18.28 24.24
C VAL A 550 -5.64 -17.45 23.32
N LEU A 551 -6.18 -16.45 22.63
CA LEU A 551 -5.39 -15.61 21.73
C LEU A 551 -4.55 -14.54 22.44
N THR A 552 -4.85 -14.17 23.68
CA THR A 552 -4.28 -12.96 24.32
C THR A 552 -3.55 -13.20 25.64
N ALA A 553 -3.60 -14.39 26.23
CA ALA A 553 -3.00 -14.65 27.55
C ALA A 553 -1.50 -14.27 27.64
N HIS A 554 -0.75 -14.44 26.56
CA HIS A 554 0.68 -14.12 26.52
C HIS A 554 0.97 -12.60 26.47
N LEU A 555 -0.03 -11.77 26.17
CA LEU A 555 0.06 -10.30 26.21
C LEU A 555 -0.19 -9.73 27.62
N GLN A 556 -0.68 -10.56 28.54
CA GLN A 556 -0.88 -10.20 29.94
C GLN A 556 0.35 -10.56 30.76
N SER A 557 0.48 -9.95 31.94
CA SER A 557 1.41 -10.45 32.97
C SER A 557 1.10 -11.92 33.27
N PRO A 558 2.09 -12.76 33.59
CA PRO A 558 1.85 -14.17 33.89
C PRO A 558 0.86 -14.36 35.05
N ALA A 559 -0.09 -15.28 34.89
CA ALA A 559 -1.00 -15.66 35.98
C ALA A 559 -0.24 -16.11 37.23
N PRO A 560 -0.72 -15.74 38.44
CA PRO A 560 -0.13 -16.19 39.68
C PRO A 560 -0.12 -17.72 39.75
N GLY A 561 0.97 -18.28 40.25
CA GLY A 561 1.13 -19.73 40.40
C GLY A 561 0.09 -20.34 41.35
N MET A 562 -0.17 -21.64 41.19
CA MET A 562 -1.04 -22.38 42.11
C MET A 562 -0.42 -22.41 43.50
N ASP A 563 -1.24 -22.24 44.55
CA ASP A 563 -0.82 -22.38 45.94
C ASP A 563 -0.07 -23.71 46.16
N GLU A 564 1.11 -23.65 46.78
CA GLU A 564 1.97 -24.81 47.03
C GLU A 564 1.24 -25.93 47.78
N ALA A 565 0.28 -25.60 48.65
CA ALA A 565 -0.52 -26.58 49.38
C ALA A 565 -1.46 -27.38 48.47
N LEU A 566 -1.86 -26.82 47.32
CA LEU A 566 -2.77 -27.45 46.35
C LEU A 566 -2.03 -28.27 45.28
N LEU A 567 -0.71 -28.07 45.10
CA LEU A 567 0.07 -28.79 44.09
C LEU A 567 -0.03 -30.32 44.20
N PRO A 568 0.08 -30.96 45.40
CA PRO A 568 -0.06 -32.41 45.51
C PRO A 568 -1.47 -32.89 45.12
N ALA A 569 -2.50 -32.14 45.51
CA ALA A 569 -3.88 -32.47 45.21
C ALA A 569 -4.20 -32.34 43.71
N ALA A 570 -3.66 -31.31 43.05
CA ALA A 570 -3.76 -31.14 41.60
C ALA A 570 -3.08 -32.29 40.86
N ARG A 571 -1.87 -32.68 41.28
CA ARG A 571 -1.15 -33.83 40.70
C ARG A 571 -1.92 -35.14 40.88
N GLU A 572 -2.48 -35.37 42.07
CA GLU A 572 -3.29 -36.57 42.33
C GLU A 572 -4.60 -36.58 41.52
N ARG A 573 -5.25 -35.42 41.34
CA ARG A 573 -6.43 -35.29 40.48
C ARG A 573 -6.09 -35.65 39.03
N VAL A 574 -4.95 -35.19 38.51
CA VAL A 574 -4.48 -35.52 37.17
C VAL A 574 -4.23 -37.02 37.04
N ILE A 575 -3.53 -37.64 38.01
CA ILE A 575 -3.28 -39.10 38.03
C ILE A 575 -4.60 -39.90 38.01
N ARG A 576 -5.57 -39.52 38.86
CA ARG A 576 -6.88 -40.20 38.91
C ARG A 576 -7.65 -40.06 37.59
N ALA A 577 -7.67 -38.86 37.02
CA ALA A 577 -8.34 -38.60 35.75
C ALA A 577 -7.70 -39.38 34.58
N LEU A 578 -6.37 -39.50 34.54
CA LEU A 578 -5.66 -40.31 33.54
C LEU A 578 -6.03 -41.80 33.67
N ALA A 579 -6.03 -42.34 34.89
CA ALA A 579 -6.38 -43.73 35.14
C ALA A 579 -7.84 -44.04 34.75
N ALA A 580 -8.73 -43.05 34.84
CA ALA A 580 -10.14 -43.16 34.46
C ALA A 580 -10.39 -42.85 32.96
N GLY A 581 -9.39 -42.39 32.20
CA GLY A 581 -9.55 -41.97 30.81
C GLY A 581 -10.46 -40.74 30.66
N GLU A 582 -10.52 -39.90 31.69
CA GLU A 582 -11.33 -38.67 31.70
C GLU A 582 -10.80 -37.65 30.68
N ASP A 583 -11.72 -36.83 30.16
CA ASP A 583 -11.40 -35.66 29.36
C ASP A 583 -11.05 -34.49 30.28
N PHE A 584 -9.91 -33.84 30.05
CA PHE A 584 -9.43 -32.70 30.84
C PHE A 584 -9.89 -31.36 30.25
N ALA A 585 -10.74 -31.41 29.21
CA ALA A 585 -11.31 -30.21 28.62
C ALA A 585 -11.87 -29.29 29.69
N SER A 586 -11.51 -28.00 29.61
CA SER A 586 -11.95 -26.93 30.52
C SER A 586 -11.41 -26.95 31.96
N LEU A 587 -10.45 -27.83 32.30
CA LEU A 587 -9.81 -27.78 33.61
C LEU A 587 -8.88 -26.57 33.75
N ASN A 588 -8.93 -25.93 34.93
CA ASN A 588 -7.98 -24.90 35.32
C ASN A 588 -6.83 -25.52 36.12
N LEU A 589 -5.68 -25.66 35.46
CA LEU A 589 -4.42 -26.15 36.01
C LEU A 589 -3.33 -25.07 35.91
N THR A 590 -3.74 -23.80 35.91
CA THR A 590 -2.86 -22.63 35.93
C THR A 590 -1.88 -22.75 37.10
N GLY A 591 -0.59 -22.64 36.82
CA GLY A 591 0.48 -22.75 37.80
C GLY A 591 0.71 -24.14 38.41
N ALA A 592 0.09 -25.21 37.89
CA ALA A 592 0.27 -26.57 38.41
C ALA A 592 1.69 -27.12 38.14
N ASP A 593 2.17 -28.02 39.00
CA ASP A 593 3.43 -28.76 38.81
C ASP A 593 3.19 -30.19 38.32
N LEU A 594 3.36 -30.36 37.01
CA LEU A 594 3.19 -31.62 36.29
C LEU A 594 4.53 -32.17 35.80
N SER A 595 5.65 -31.69 36.34
CA SER A 595 7.00 -32.07 35.93
C SER A 595 7.24 -33.57 36.10
N ASN A 596 7.99 -34.17 35.17
CA ASN A 596 8.36 -35.59 35.13
C ASN A 596 7.17 -36.58 35.12
N MET A 597 5.99 -36.15 34.67
CA MET A 597 4.82 -37.02 34.55
C MET A 597 4.80 -37.76 33.20
N ASP A 598 4.12 -38.91 33.16
CA ASP A 598 3.77 -39.59 31.92
C ASP A 598 2.33 -39.22 31.56
N LEU A 599 2.17 -38.34 30.58
CA LEU A 599 0.90 -37.81 30.08
C LEU A 599 0.70 -38.19 28.60
N ARG A 600 1.32 -39.29 28.15
CA ARG A 600 1.22 -39.73 26.76
C ARG A 600 -0.23 -40.02 26.37
N GLY A 601 -0.66 -39.49 25.23
CA GLY A 601 -2.03 -39.65 24.74
C GLY A 601 -3.11 -38.99 25.61
N ALA A 602 -2.74 -38.13 26.57
CA ALA A 602 -3.72 -37.45 27.42
C ALA A 602 -4.61 -36.50 26.61
N LYS A 603 -5.90 -36.41 26.97
CA LYS A 603 -6.89 -35.53 26.34
C LYS A 603 -6.97 -34.21 27.09
N LEU A 604 -6.15 -33.24 26.70
CA LEU A 604 -5.91 -31.96 27.37
C LEU A 604 -6.44 -30.75 26.56
N ALA A 605 -7.34 -30.99 25.62
CA ALA A 605 -7.84 -29.95 24.71
C ALA A 605 -8.53 -28.81 25.48
N GLY A 606 -8.15 -27.56 25.23
CA GLY A 606 -8.75 -26.38 25.86
C GLY A 606 -8.50 -26.22 27.36
N ALA A 607 -7.57 -26.99 27.95
CA ALA A 607 -7.20 -26.82 29.35
C ALA A 607 -6.36 -25.54 29.57
N PHE A 608 -6.50 -24.93 30.76
CA PHE A 608 -5.70 -23.78 31.16
C PHE A 608 -4.47 -24.24 31.95
N PHE A 609 -3.29 -24.01 31.37
CA PHE A 609 -1.97 -24.33 31.90
C PHE A 609 -1.05 -23.10 31.94
N GLU A 610 -1.62 -21.90 32.00
CA GLU A 610 -0.80 -20.68 32.09
C GLU A 610 0.15 -20.80 33.29
N SER A 611 1.42 -20.46 33.11
CA SER A 611 2.46 -20.56 34.14
C SER A 611 2.69 -21.97 34.74
N ALA A 612 2.16 -23.05 34.14
CA ALA A 612 2.36 -24.42 34.64
C ALA A 612 3.79 -24.94 34.36
N ARG A 613 4.24 -25.94 35.15
CA ARG A 613 5.53 -26.62 34.97
C ARG A 613 5.36 -28.03 34.42
N PHE A 614 5.93 -28.27 33.25
CA PHE A 614 5.97 -29.54 32.52
C PHE A 614 7.39 -30.08 32.33
N ASP A 615 8.37 -29.55 33.07
CA ASP A 615 9.78 -29.89 32.85
C ASP A 615 10.00 -31.43 32.92
N GLY A 616 10.60 -31.98 31.86
CA GLY A 616 10.87 -33.42 31.72
C GLY A 616 9.64 -34.32 31.54
N THR A 617 8.46 -33.77 31.29
CA THR A 617 7.21 -34.53 31.10
C THR A 617 7.14 -35.17 29.71
N ASP A 618 6.49 -36.33 29.63
CA ASP A 618 6.18 -36.99 28.35
C ASP A 618 4.72 -36.74 27.97
N LEU A 619 4.51 -35.85 27.00
CA LEU A 619 3.24 -35.48 26.39
C LEU A 619 3.14 -36.00 24.94
N SER A 620 3.93 -37.02 24.59
CA SER A 620 3.87 -37.60 23.23
C SER A 620 2.46 -38.10 22.91
N ASP A 621 2.00 -37.85 21.69
CA ASP A 621 0.66 -38.19 21.20
C ASP A 621 -0.52 -37.56 21.99
N ALA A 622 -0.27 -36.61 22.90
CA ALA A 622 -1.32 -35.92 23.65
C ALA A 622 -2.12 -34.94 22.79
N ASP A 623 -3.40 -34.72 23.13
CA ASP A 623 -4.24 -33.70 22.51
C ASP A 623 -4.28 -32.44 23.39
N LEU A 624 -3.53 -31.41 22.99
CA LEU A 624 -3.43 -30.09 23.62
C LEU A 624 -4.10 -29.01 22.75
N SER A 625 -5.00 -29.39 21.83
CA SER A 625 -5.63 -28.43 20.93
C SER A 625 -6.39 -27.34 21.69
N GLY A 626 -6.13 -26.08 21.35
CA GLY A 626 -6.72 -24.93 22.05
C GLY A 626 -6.30 -24.73 23.52
N ALA A 627 -5.32 -25.48 24.03
CA ALA A 627 -4.84 -25.31 25.40
C ALA A 627 -4.06 -23.99 25.58
N VAL A 628 -4.10 -23.42 26.78
CA VAL A 628 -3.35 -22.20 27.12
C VAL A 628 -2.13 -22.56 27.95
N LEU A 629 -0.96 -22.60 27.31
CA LEU A 629 0.37 -22.85 27.87
C LEU A 629 1.21 -21.55 27.94
N ALA A 630 0.56 -20.39 27.92
CA ALA A 630 1.25 -19.11 27.98
C ALA A 630 2.14 -19.05 29.25
N HIS A 631 3.37 -18.56 29.11
CA HIS A 631 4.35 -18.46 30.20
C HIS A 631 4.72 -19.78 30.90
N ALA A 632 4.29 -20.94 30.38
CA ALA A 632 4.59 -22.24 30.97
C ALA A 632 6.07 -22.63 30.80
N SER A 633 6.57 -23.47 31.70
CA SER A 633 7.89 -24.10 31.56
C SER A 633 7.72 -25.51 31.00
N LEU A 634 8.31 -25.78 29.83
CA LEU A 634 8.27 -27.07 29.14
C LEU A 634 9.69 -27.61 28.90
N ARG A 635 10.67 -27.28 29.75
CA ARG A 635 12.07 -27.61 29.48
C ARG A 635 12.29 -29.13 29.38
N GLY A 636 12.91 -29.58 28.29
CA GLY A 636 13.15 -31.01 28.04
C GLY A 636 11.88 -31.87 27.91
N THR A 637 10.72 -31.27 27.66
CA THR A 637 9.45 -31.99 27.48
C THR A 637 9.43 -32.74 26.14
N LYS A 638 8.76 -33.89 26.09
CA LYS A 638 8.46 -34.60 24.84
C LYS A 638 7.03 -34.31 24.39
N LEU A 639 6.89 -33.66 23.25
CA LEU A 639 5.65 -33.32 22.55
C LEU A 639 5.58 -34.02 21.18
N ASP A 640 6.32 -35.12 20.99
CA ASP A 640 6.38 -35.82 19.71
C ASP A 640 4.97 -36.27 19.28
N ARG A 641 4.57 -35.88 18.06
CA ARG A 641 3.22 -36.12 17.50
C ARG A 641 2.04 -35.57 18.33
N ALA A 642 2.29 -34.67 19.28
CA ALA A 642 1.21 -34.01 20.02
C ALA A 642 0.38 -33.10 19.09
N ASN A 643 -0.92 -32.99 19.38
CA ASN A 643 -1.82 -32.04 18.72
C ASN A 643 -1.88 -30.74 19.52
N LEU A 644 -1.20 -29.70 19.06
CA LEU A 644 -1.16 -28.35 19.66
C LEU A 644 -1.89 -27.32 18.79
N ARG A 645 -2.81 -27.78 17.93
CA ARG A 645 -3.53 -26.91 17.01
C ARG A 645 -4.30 -25.83 17.77
N GLY A 646 -4.04 -24.56 17.47
CA GLY A 646 -4.69 -23.43 18.12
C GLY A 646 -4.30 -23.22 19.60
N ALA A 647 -3.30 -23.95 20.11
CA ALA A 647 -2.81 -23.74 21.48
C ALA A 647 -2.03 -22.42 21.58
N ASN A 648 -2.00 -21.82 22.77
CA ASN A 648 -1.19 -20.64 23.04
C ASN A 648 0.02 -21.01 23.91
N LEU A 649 1.20 -20.97 23.33
CA LEU A 649 2.51 -21.20 23.95
C LEU A 649 3.32 -19.89 24.04
N GLY A 650 2.67 -18.72 23.93
CA GLY A 650 3.36 -17.44 23.94
C GLY A 650 4.11 -17.20 25.26
N GLY A 651 5.34 -16.70 25.18
CA GLY A 651 6.23 -16.51 26.34
C GLY A 651 6.66 -17.80 27.05
N SER A 652 6.32 -18.99 26.54
CA SER A 652 6.68 -20.26 27.17
C SER A 652 8.16 -20.62 26.97
N LYS A 653 8.71 -21.43 27.88
CA LYS A 653 10.09 -21.92 27.85
C LYS A 653 10.13 -23.33 27.29
N LEU A 654 10.42 -23.46 26.00
CA LEU A 654 10.48 -24.71 25.23
C LEU A 654 11.93 -25.17 24.98
N LEU A 655 12.86 -24.83 25.88
CA LEU A 655 14.28 -25.20 25.73
C LEU A 655 14.45 -26.72 25.68
N GLU A 656 15.23 -27.19 24.70
CA GLU A 656 15.56 -28.62 24.51
C GLU A 656 14.32 -29.54 24.38
N VAL A 657 13.17 -29.00 23.97
CA VAL A 657 11.94 -29.77 23.72
C VAL A 657 12.07 -30.63 22.47
N SER A 658 11.53 -31.85 22.51
CA SER A 658 11.28 -32.65 21.30
C SER A 658 9.81 -32.53 20.92
N ALA A 659 9.49 -31.87 19.81
CA ALA A 659 8.12 -31.77 19.27
C ALA A 659 8.08 -32.29 17.82
N GLN A 660 8.72 -33.45 17.59
CA GLN A 660 8.88 -33.99 16.25
C GLN A 660 7.53 -34.45 15.69
N GLY A 661 7.18 -33.95 14.50
CA GLY A 661 5.90 -34.24 13.85
C GLY A 661 4.67 -33.73 14.60
N ALA A 662 4.82 -32.83 15.57
CA ALA A 662 3.69 -32.21 16.27
C ALA A 662 2.86 -31.32 15.34
N ASP A 663 1.57 -31.17 15.64
CA ASP A 663 0.68 -30.23 14.92
C ASP A 663 0.53 -28.93 15.72
N LEU A 664 1.34 -27.92 15.38
CA LEU A 664 1.32 -26.55 15.90
C LEU A 664 0.54 -25.61 14.96
N SER A 665 -0.32 -26.13 14.07
CA SER A 665 -1.03 -25.27 13.12
C SER A 665 -1.92 -24.28 13.86
N LYS A 666 -1.85 -22.99 13.47
CA LYS A 666 -2.58 -21.89 14.12
C LYS A 666 -2.28 -21.68 15.61
N SER A 667 -1.20 -22.25 16.15
CA SER A 667 -0.79 -21.97 17.53
C SER A 667 -0.18 -20.58 17.65
N VAL A 668 -0.20 -20.02 18.86
CA VAL A 668 0.52 -18.78 19.19
C VAL A 668 1.82 -19.15 19.89
N LEU A 669 2.97 -18.86 19.28
CA LEU A 669 4.31 -19.05 19.84
C LEU A 669 5.02 -17.71 20.05
N ALA A 670 4.27 -16.60 20.09
CA ALA A 670 4.83 -15.28 20.19
C ALA A 670 5.69 -15.11 21.46
N GLY A 671 6.96 -14.74 21.30
CA GLY A 671 7.92 -14.62 22.40
C GLY A 671 8.34 -15.93 23.07
N ALA A 672 8.00 -17.09 22.51
CA ALA A 672 8.40 -18.39 23.07
C ALA A 672 9.90 -18.67 22.83
N ASP A 673 10.54 -19.34 23.79
CA ASP A 673 11.94 -19.74 23.70
C ASP A 673 12.08 -21.20 23.26
N LEU A 674 12.36 -21.43 21.98
CA LEU A 674 12.57 -22.75 21.35
C LEU A 674 14.07 -23.11 21.24
N SER A 675 14.95 -22.44 21.99
CA SER A 675 16.39 -22.64 21.88
C SER A 675 16.79 -24.10 22.12
N GLY A 676 17.55 -24.68 21.19
CA GLY A 676 17.96 -26.08 21.21
C GLY A 676 16.82 -27.11 21.05
N ALA A 677 15.59 -26.69 20.75
CA ALA A 677 14.48 -27.60 20.51
C ALA A 677 14.62 -28.37 19.18
N SER A 678 13.95 -29.51 19.09
CA SER A 678 13.81 -30.31 17.87
C SER A 678 12.34 -30.34 17.44
N ILE A 679 12.00 -29.56 16.42
CA ILE A 679 10.64 -29.48 15.84
C ILE A 679 10.58 -30.10 14.44
N CYS A 680 11.48 -31.05 14.15
CA CYS A 680 11.59 -31.70 12.85
C CYS A 680 10.25 -32.25 12.35
N GLY A 681 9.88 -31.89 11.12
CA GLY A 681 8.63 -32.34 10.49
C GLY A 681 7.34 -31.82 11.14
N ALA A 682 7.39 -30.90 12.09
CA ALA A 682 6.21 -30.31 12.71
C ALA A 682 5.40 -29.47 11.72
N LYS A 683 4.08 -29.35 11.96
CA LYS A 683 3.18 -28.51 11.16
C LYS A 683 2.95 -27.17 11.87
N LEU A 684 3.30 -26.07 11.24
CA LEU A 684 3.15 -24.70 11.75
C LEU A 684 2.32 -23.82 10.80
N GLY A 685 1.46 -24.41 9.97
CA GLY A 685 0.63 -23.67 9.03
C GLY A 685 -0.23 -22.62 9.76
N GLY A 686 -0.02 -21.34 9.42
CA GLY A 686 -0.68 -20.19 10.06
C GLY A 686 -0.37 -19.97 11.55
N ALA A 687 0.74 -20.52 12.07
CA ALA A 687 1.21 -20.22 13.42
C ALA A 687 1.84 -18.82 13.52
N ASP A 688 1.71 -18.19 14.68
CA ASP A 688 2.39 -16.92 14.98
C ASP A 688 3.73 -17.19 15.68
N LEU A 689 4.83 -16.90 15.00
CA LEU A 689 6.20 -17.08 15.49
C LEU A 689 6.88 -15.75 15.86
N SER A 690 6.10 -14.68 16.03
CA SER A 690 6.63 -13.33 16.27
C SER A 690 7.51 -13.29 17.52
N LYS A 691 8.73 -12.77 17.42
CA LYS A 691 9.69 -12.65 18.53
C LYS A 691 10.06 -13.98 19.21
N ALA A 692 9.79 -15.12 18.59
CA ALA A 692 10.21 -16.41 19.12
C ALA A 692 11.73 -16.59 18.92
N ALA A 693 12.39 -17.23 19.87
CA ALA A 693 13.82 -17.53 19.82
C ALA A 693 14.04 -18.97 19.33
N PHE A 694 14.83 -19.14 18.26
CA PHE A 694 15.14 -20.40 17.60
C PHE A 694 16.64 -20.73 17.63
N GLU A 695 17.41 -20.16 18.57
CA GLU A 695 18.85 -20.36 18.60
C GLU A 695 19.19 -21.87 18.71
N GLY A 696 19.90 -22.39 17.71
CA GLY A 696 20.28 -23.81 17.65
C GLY A 696 19.11 -24.79 17.47
N THR A 697 17.91 -24.33 17.15
CA THR A 697 16.74 -25.20 16.91
C THR A 697 16.92 -26.02 15.62
N ASP A 698 16.53 -27.29 15.68
CA ASP A 698 16.37 -28.13 14.49
C ASP A 698 14.90 -28.09 14.02
N ALA A 699 14.66 -27.28 12.99
CA ALA A 699 13.38 -27.13 12.29
C ALA A 699 13.42 -27.76 10.90
N SER A 700 14.21 -28.81 10.71
CA SER A 700 14.33 -29.50 9.43
C SER A 700 13.00 -30.13 9.01
N GLY A 701 12.60 -29.91 7.75
CA GLY A 701 11.40 -30.51 7.16
C GLY A 701 10.06 -30.01 7.72
N ILE A 702 10.03 -28.89 8.47
CA ILE A 702 8.76 -28.32 8.98
C ILE A 702 7.79 -27.97 7.84
N GLN A 703 6.50 -27.93 8.16
CA GLN A 703 5.43 -27.52 7.24
C GLN A 703 4.80 -26.22 7.75
N ALA A 704 5.28 -25.09 7.25
CA ALA A 704 4.96 -23.75 7.72
C ALA A 704 4.53 -22.85 6.54
N GLU A 705 3.59 -23.37 5.73
CA GLU A 705 2.98 -22.60 4.64
C GLU A 705 2.25 -21.36 5.20
N ASP A 706 2.42 -20.22 4.54
CA ASP A 706 1.88 -18.91 4.91
C ASP A 706 2.24 -18.44 6.35
N ALA A 707 3.33 -18.96 6.93
CA ALA A 707 3.77 -18.54 8.25
C ALA A 707 4.26 -17.08 8.27
N ILE A 708 3.99 -16.38 9.38
CA ILE A 708 4.46 -15.01 9.61
C ILE A 708 5.53 -15.05 10.70
N LEU A 709 6.73 -14.57 10.34
CA LEU A 709 7.87 -14.43 11.22
C LEU A 709 8.23 -12.95 11.29
N LEU A 710 7.90 -12.31 12.42
CA LEU A 710 8.21 -10.91 12.70
C LEU A 710 9.18 -10.83 13.86
N GLU A 711 10.37 -10.24 13.64
CA GLU A 711 11.39 -10.00 14.67
C GLU A 711 11.78 -11.28 15.47
N ALA A 712 11.66 -12.46 14.85
CA ALA A 712 12.09 -13.73 15.43
C ALA A 712 13.62 -13.89 15.36
N GLU A 713 14.20 -14.53 16.38
CA GLU A 713 15.64 -14.78 16.45
C GLU A 713 15.95 -16.17 15.88
N ILE A 714 16.37 -16.22 14.61
CA ILE A 714 16.57 -17.49 13.87
C ILE A 714 18.01 -17.70 13.39
N SER A 715 18.95 -16.93 13.95
CA SER A 715 20.38 -17.02 13.62
C SER A 715 20.94 -18.42 13.90
N GLY A 716 21.62 -18.99 12.91
CA GLY A 716 22.20 -20.35 13.00
C GLY A 716 21.20 -21.52 13.10
N ALA A 717 19.89 -21.27 13.01
CA ALA A 717 18.87 -22.31 13.06
C ALA A 717 18.87 -23.18 11.78
N ARG A 718 18.41 -24.44 11.90
CA ARG A 718 18.33 -25.38 10.76
C ARG A 718 16.90 -25.49 10.26
N PHE A 719 16.66 -25.03 9.04
CA PHE A 719 15.41 -25.13 8.29
C PHE A 719 15.59 -25.99 7.02
N ALA A 720 16.55 -26.92 7.03
CA ALA A 720 16.85 -27.76 5.87
C ALA A 720 15.59 -28.53 5.42
N GLY A 721 15.22 -28.41 4.15
CA GLY A 721 14.03 -29.05 3.57
C GLY A 721 12.68 -28.53 4.09
N ALA A 722 12.66 -27.39 4.81
CA ALA A 722 11.42 -26.80 5.31
C ALA A 722 10.48 -26.37 4.17
N LYS A 723 9.18 -26.53 4.37
CA LYS A 723 8.13 -26.05 3.45
C LYS A 723 7.56 -24.74 3.97
N LEU A 724 7.99 -23.63 3.39
CA LEU A 724 7.73 -22.26 3.85
C LEU A 724 6.99 -21.42 2.82
N LYS A 725 6.42 -22.07 1.78
CA LYS A 725 5.70 -21.43 0.67
C LYS A 725 4.73 -20.35 1.17
N GLY A 726 4.80 -19.16 0.57
CA GLY A 726 3.95 -18.02 0.91
C GLY A 726 4.31 -17.31 2.24
N GLY A 727 5.33 -17.78 2.96
CA GLY A 727 5.74 -17.19 4.23
C GLY A 727 6.24 -15.74 4.13
N SER A 728 6.02 -14.98 5.21
CA SER A 728 6.46 -13.59 5.36
C SER A 728 7.51 -13.49 6.47
N PHE A 729 8.71 -13.04 6.08
CA PHE A 729 9.87 -12.86 6.94
C PHE A 729 10.12 -11.36 7.07
N ILE A 730 9.95 -10.82 8.27
CA ILE A 730 9.98 -9.36 8.50
C ILE A 730 10.98 -9.05 9.60
N LYS A 731 11.98 -8.23 9.27
CA LYS A 731 13.02 -7.76 10.20
C LYS A 731 13.73 -8.89 10.95
N LEU A 732 14.12 -9.93 10.21
CA LEU A 732 14.77 -11.11 10.78
C LEU A 732 16.28 -11.09 10.54
N ASP A 733 17.02 -11.60 11.51
CA ASP A 733 18.41 -12.02 11.34
C ASP A 733 18.47 -13.54 11.07
N LEU A 734 18.75 -13.86 9.81
CA LEU A 734 18.93 -15.18 9.22
C LEU A 734 20.43 -15.54 9.08
N SER A 735 21.34 -14.78 9.71
CA SER A 735 22.78 -14.98 9.52
C SER A 735 23.20 -16.39 9.91
N GLY A 736 23.94 -17.04 9.00
CA GLY A 736 24.37 -18.43 9.17
C GLY A 736 23.27 -19.50 9.23
N ALA A 737 21.99 -19.15 9.04
CA ALA A 737 20.90 -20.13 9.05
C ALA A 737 21.00 -21.12 7.87
N ASP A 738 20.58 -22.36 8.09
CA ASP A 738 20.58 -23.40 7.06
C ASP A 738 19.17 -23.61 6.48
N LEU A 739 18.93 -23.06 5.30
CA LEU A 739 17.69 -23.19 4.51
C LEU A 739 17.91 -24.09 3.29
N SER A 740 18.91 -24.97 3.33
CA SER A 740 19.21 -25.84 2.18
C SER A 740 18.04 -26.75 1.82
N GLY A 741 17.71 -26.83 0.53
CA GLY A 741 16.57 -27.61 0.04
C GLY A 741 15.18 -27.12 0.48
N ALA A 742 15.07 -25.96 1.13
CA ALA A 742 13.77 -25.42 1.56
C ALA A 742 12.90 -24.98 0.38
N ASP A 743 11.59 -25.10 0.52
CA ASP A 743 10.60 -24.51 -0.41
C ASP A 743 10.19 -23.12 0.08
N LEU A 744 10.75 -22.10 -0.55
CA LEU A 744 10.55 -20.67 -0.32
C LEU A 744 9.75 -20.03 -1.47
N THR A 745 8.94 -20.82 -2.17
CA THR A 745 8.12 -20.34 -3.29
C THR A 745 7.19 -19.22 -2.84
N SER A 746 7.23 -18.09 -3.55
CA SER A 746 6.42 -16.90 -3.26
C SER A 746 6.57 -16.32 -1.85
N CYS A 747 7.70 -16.56 -1.17
CA CYS A 747 8.00 -15.92 0.12
C CYS A 747 8.35 -14.44 -0.05
N THR A 748 8.10 -13.66 1.01
CA THR A 748 8.50 -12.24 1.08
C THR A 748 9.46 -12.04 2.25
N PHE A 749 10.61 -11.43 1.99
CA PHE A 749 11.62 -11.02 2.95
C PHE A 749 11.67 -9.49 2.98
N LEU A 750 11.39 -8.90 4.15
CA LEU A 750 11.31 -7.46 4.36
C LEU A 750 12.35 -7.04 5.40
N SER A 751 13.34 -6.26 4.98
CA SER A 751 14.41 -5.77 5.87
C SER A 751 15.13 -6.88 6.65
N CYS A 752 15.42 -8.00 5.97
CA CYS A 752 16.10 -9.14 6.55
C CYS A 752 17.63 -9.08 6.34
N VAL A 753 18.38 -9.63 7.30
CA VAL A 753 19.83 -9.83 7.22
C VAL A 753 20.09 -11.33 7.15
N ALA A 754 20.70 -11.83 6.08
CA ALA A 754 20.99 -13.26 5.88
C ALA A 754 22.45 -13.50 5.50
N ARG A 755 23.38 -12.88 6.24
CA ARG A 755 24.83 -12.98 5.97
C ARG A 755 25.29 -14.42 6.11
N GLY A 756 25.94 -14.96 5.07
CA GLY A 756 26.45 -16.33 5.08
C GLY A 756 25.38 -17.43 5.17
N ALA A 757 24.09 -17.09 5.01
CA ALA A 757 23.00 -18.05 5.07
C ALA A 757 23.08 -19.08 3.93
N ASN A 758 22.63 -20.30 4.18
CA ASN A 758 22.70 -21.39 3.22
C ASN A 758 21.34 -21.67 2.56
N PHE A 759 21.18 -21.28 1.31
CA PHE A 759 20.02 -21.57 0.46
C PHE A 759 20.34 -22.63 -0.62
N SER A 760 21.40 -23.43 -0.43
CA SER A 760 21.82 -24.40 -1.46
C SER A 760 20.71 -25.41 -1.76
N GLY A 761 20.40 -25.61 -3.04
CA GLY A 761 19.31 -26.48 -3.50
C GLY A 761 17.90 -26.03 -3.13
N ALA A 762 17.72 -24.84 -2.54
CA ALA A 762 16.41 -24.32 -2.17
C ALA A 762 15.59 -23.89 -3.41
N THR A 763 14.27 -23.89 -3.28
CA THR A 763 13.33 -23.41 -4.31
C THR A 763 12.82 -22.02 -3.92
N LEU A 764 13.21 -20.97 -4.66
CA LEU A 764 12.82 -19.58 -4.42
C LEU A 764 12.04 -18.99 -5.59
N THR A 765 11.21 -19.80 -6.26
CA THR A 765 10.41 -19.32 -7.39
C THR A 765 9.53 -18.15 -6.95
N ASN A 766 9.64 -17.00 -7.61
CA ASN A 766 8.86 -15.80 -7.28
C ASN A 766 9.04 -15.29 -5.83
N ALA A 767 10.15 -15.61 -5.17
CA ALA A 767 10.50 -15.03 -3.88
C ALA A 767 10.85 -13.53 -4.02
N ARG A 768 10.59 -12.73 -2.99
CA ARG A 768 10.82 -11.28 -3.00
C ARG A 768 11.65 -10.86 -1.81
N PHE A 769 12.74 -10.15 -2.07
CA PHE A 769 13.55 -9.47 -1.07
C PHE A 769 13.38 -7.97 -1.28
N VAL A 770 12.87 -7.29 -0.25
CA VAL A 770 12.46 -5.88 -0.33
C VAL A 770 12.96 -5.11 0.90
N GLU A 771 13.07 -3.79 0.73
CA GLU A 771 13.42 -2.83 1.79
C GLU A 771 14.73 -3.15 2.52
N SER A 772 15.87 -2.91 1.86
CA SER A 772 17.22 -3.00 2.47
C SER A 772 17.58 -4.39 3.02
N CYS A 773 17.24 -5.46 2.30
CA CYS A 773 17.75 -6.78 2.62
C CYS A 773 19.27 -6.87 2.40
N VAL A 774 19.94 -7.72 3.17
CA VAL A 774 21.38 -7.98 3.07
C VAL A 774 21.61 -9.49 3.01
N LEU A 775 22.24 -9.95 1.93
CA LEU A 775 22.48 -11.37 1.63
C LEU A 775 23.98 -11.66 1.46
N ASP A 776 24.88 -10.78 1.91
CA ASP A 776 26.33 -10.94 1.69
C ASP A 776 26.84 -12.33 2.10
N GLU A 777 27.69 -12.91 1.27
CA GLU A 777 28.29 -14.25 1.44
C GLU A 777 27.27 -15.42 1.50
N ALA A 778 25.99 -15.17 1.21
CA ALA A 778 24.99 -16.23 1.18
C ALA A 778 25.26 -17.25 0.05
N LYS A 779 24.85 -18.49 0.28
CA LYS A 779 25.09 -19.62 -0.62
C LYS A 779 23.80 -20.04 -1.31
N PHE A 780 23.75 -19.90 -2.62
CA PHE A 780 22.66 -20.30 -3.50
C PHE A 780 23.09 -21.43 -4.46
N ILE A 781 24.05 -22.26 -4.06
CA ILE A 781 24.60 -23.33 -4.90
C ILE A 781 23.47 -24.26 -5.34
N GLU A 782 23.30 -24.44 -6.65
CA GLU A 782 22.25 -25.30 -7.23
C GLU A 782 20.80 -24.91 -6.80
N ALA A 783 20.59 -23.67 -6.34
CA ALA A 783 19.27 -23.17 -5.99
C ALA A 783 18.40 -22.91 -7.23
N PHE A 784 17.09 -23.14 -7.11
CA PHE A 784 16.11 -22.91 -8.17
C PHE A 784 15.29 -21.66 -7.86
N MET A 785 15.65 -20.52 -8.46
CA MET A 785 15.12 -19.20 -8.13
C MET A 785 14.66 -18.36 -9.34
N PRO A 786 13.88 -18.94 -10.28
CA PRO A 786 13.38 -18.19 -11.41
C PRO A 786 12.37 -17.12 -10.96
N ARG A 787 12.38 -15.97 -11.65
CA ARG A 787 11.49 -14.82 -11.38
C ARG A 787 11.56 -14.30 -9.93
N CYS A 788 12.68 -14.48 -9.23
CA CYS A 788 12.87 -13.87 -7.92
C CYS A 788 13.14 -12.36 -8.07
N PHE A 789 12.75 -11.60 -7.05
CA PHE A 789 12.95 -10.14 -6.99
C PHE A 789 13.97 -9.84 -5.89
N LEU A 790 15.15 -9.37 -6.28
CA LEU A 790 16.27 -9.05 -5.40
C LEU A 790 16.70 -7.59 -5.54
N ARG A 791 15.95 -6.76 -6.26
CA ARG A 791 16.33 -5.39 -6.63
C ARG A 791 16.88 -4.58 -5.44
N GLY A 792 18.07 -4.01 -5.60
CA GLY A 792 18.70 -3.14 -4.60
C GLY A 792 19.25 -3.86 -3.36
N THR A 793 19.33 -5.19 -3.39
CA THR A 793 19.83 -5.99 -2.26
C THR A 793 21.36 -6.05 -2.28
N SER A 794 21.99 -6.02 -1.09
CA SER A 794 23.42 -6.29 -0.96
C SER A 794 23.66 -7.80 -1.04
N MET A 795 24.50 -8.24 -1.98
CA MET A 795 24.79 -9.64 -2.28
C MET A 795 26.31 -9.86 -2.47
N ILE A 796 27.13 -9.10 -1.74
CA ILE A 796 28.59 -9.11 -1.88
C ILE A 796 29.13 -10.52 -1.61
N GLY A 797 29.97 -11.05 -2.51
CA GLY A 797 30.61 -12.35 -2.34
C GLY A 797 29.67 -13.55 -2.32
N CYS A 798 28.42 -13.41 -2.77
CA CYS A 798 27.47 -14.53 -2.82
C CYS A 798 27.94 -15.65 -3.76
N GLU A 799 27.55 -16.89 -3.43
CA GLU A 799 27.85 -18.09 -4.21
C GLU A 799 26.59 -18.58 -4.94
N LEU A 800 26.45 -18.22 -6.21
CA LEU A 800 25.33 -18.54 -7.11
C LEU A 800 25.72 -19.60 -8.15
N SER A 801 26.81 -20.35 -7.92
CA SER A 801 27.25 -21.42 -8.82
C SER A 801 26.14 -22.43 -9.10
N LYS A 802 25.89 -22.68 -10.38
CA LYS A 802 24.83 -23.58 -10.90
C LYS A 802 23.40 -23.23 -10.48
N ALA A 803 23.17 -22.03 -9.93
CA ALA A 803 21.82 -21.57 -9.62
C ALA A 803 21.01 -21.32 -10.91
N THR A 804 19.69 -21.50 -10.83
CA THR A 804 18.74 -21.12 -11.91
C THR A 804 18.06 -19.81 -11.55
N LEU A 805 18.33 -18.76 -12.32
CA LEU A 805 17.96 -17.36 -12.13
C LEU A 805 17.11 -16.83 -13.30
N ASP A 806 16.49 -17.71 -14.08
CA ASP A 806 15.75 -17.31 -15.28
C ASP A 806 14.69 -16.24 -14.97
N SER A 807 14.75 -15.13 -15.71
CA SER A 807 13.88 -13.96 -15.56
C SER A 807 13.88 -13.35 -14.14
N ALA A 808 14.93 -13.57 -13.34
CA ALA A 808 15.10 -12.92 -12.04
C ALA A 808 15.47 -11.43 -12.18
N ASP A 809 15.14 -10.63 -11.17
CA ASP A 809 15.45 -9.20 -11.10
C ASP A 809 16.51 -8.92 -10.03
N LEU A 810 17.76 -8.77 -10.47
CA LEU A 810 18.91 -8.35 -9.67
C LEU A 810 19.32 -6.90 -9.99
N SER A 811 18.38 -6.07 -10.45
CA SER A 811 18.67 -4.69 -10.79
C SER A 811 19.15 -3.92 -9.55
N SER A 812 20.16 -3.06 -9.71
CA SER A 812 20.73 -2.24 -8.64
C SER A 812 21.29 -3.03 -7.44
N CYS A 813 21.51 -4.35 -7.56
CA CYS A 813 22.18 -5.13 -6.52
C CYS A 813 23.67 -4.82 -6.46
N ASP A 814 24.25 -4.92 -5.27
CA ASP A 814 25.69 -5.04 -5.10
C ASP A 814 26.07 -6.53 -5.15
N LEU A 815 26.68 -6.95 -6.26
CA LEU A 815 27.13 -8.31 -6.54
C LEU A 815 28.67 -8.36 -6.62
N THR A 816 29.35 -7.43 -5.94
CA THR A 816 30.82 -7.37 -5.93
C THR A 816 31.41 -8.71 -5.49
N GLY A 817 32.29 -9.29 -6.31
CA GLY A 817 32.93 -10.57 -6.04
C GLY A 817 32.01 -11.80 -6.03
N ALA A 818 30.74 -11.66 -6.46
CA ALA A 818 29.80 -12.78 -6.52
C ALA A 818 30.21 -13.82 -7.58
N ARG A 819 29.85 -15.09 -7.35
CA ARG A 819 30.23 -16.22 -8.22
C ARG A 819 29.01 -16.86 -8.86
N PHE A 820 29.01 -16.95 -10.18
CA PHE A 820 27.94 -17.49 -11.02
C PHE A 820 28.44 -18.66 -11.88
N TYR A 821 29.43 -19.43 -11.41
CA TYR A 821 30.01 -20.51 -12.22
C TYR A 821 28.92 -21.48 -12.68
N GLN A 822 28.76 -21.62 -14.00
CA GLN A 822 27.71 -22.44 -14.64
C GLN A 822 26.27 -22.11 -14.23
N ALA A 823 26.00 -20.89 -13.75
CA ALA A 823 24.63 -20.46 -13.46
C ALA A 823 23.78 -20.35 -14.73
N ILE A 824 22.47 -20.57 -14.62
CA ILE A 824 21.50 -20.40 -15.70
C ILE A 824 20.71 -19.13 -15.41
N ALA A 825 21.05 -18.03 -16.05
CA ALA A 825 20.52 -16.69 -15.81
C ALA A 825 20.00 -16.06 -17.11
N ARG A 826 19.07 -16.76 -17.78
CA ARG A 826 18.47 -16.26 -19.03
C ARG A 826 17.44 -15.19 -18.72
N GLU A 827 17.40 -14.13 -19.51
CA GLU A 827 16.48 -13.00 -19.33
C GLU A 827 16.57 -12.34 -17.94
N THR A 828 17.65 -12.59 -17.20
CA THR A 828 17.90 -12.01 -15.88
C THR A 828 18.25 -10.54 -16.02
N LYS A 829 17.73 -9.70 -15.13
CA LYS A 829 18.04 -8.27 -15.09
C LYS A 829 19.16 -8.01 -14.10
N PHE A 830 20.24 -7.43 -14.61
CA PHE A 830 21.36 -6.86 -13.88
C PHE A 830 21.42 -5.34 -14.10
N GLU A 831 20.28 -4.69 -14.38
CA GLU A 831 20.21 -3.27 -14.71
C GLU A 831 20.77 -2.44 -13.54
N LYS A 832 21.80 -1.63 -13.78
CA LYS A 832 22.51 -0.86 -12.74
C LYS A 832 23.13 -1.69 -11.61
N ALA A 833 23.25 -3.00 -11.75
CA ALA A 833 23.92 -3.83 -10.74
C ALA A 833 25.42 -3.54 -10.72
N ASP A 834 26.04 -3.62 -9.55
CA ASP A 834 27.50 -3.63 -9.42
C ASP A 834 28.01 -5.06 -9.41
N LEU A 835 28.62 -5.48 -10.50
CA LEU A 835 29.22 -6.81 -10.67
C LEU A 835 30.73 -6.77 -10.53
N SER A 836 31.32 -5.73 -9.93
CA SER A 836 32.77 -5.58 -9.87
C SER A 836 33.47 -6.84 -9.32
N ASP A 837 34.46 -7.33 -10.07
CA ASP A 837 35.23 -8.54 -9.78
C ASP A 837 34.38 -9.83 -9.64
N ALA A 838 33.14 -9.84 -10.14
CA ALA A 838 32.30 -11.05 -10.17
C ALA A 838 32.84 -12.10 -11.15
N VAL A 839 32.66 -13.38 -10.80
CA VAL A 839 33.09 -14.52 -11.62
C VAL A 839 31.89 -15.20 -12.23
N MET A 840 31.67 -15.03 -13.53
CA MET A 840 30.51 -15.58 -14.25
C MET A 840 30.88 -16.71 -15.22
N LEU A 841 32.08 -17.28 -15.09
CA LEU A 841 32.61 -18.34 -15.96
C LEU A 841 31.56 -19.41 -16.35
N SER A 842 31.36 -19.60 -17.66
CA SER A 842 30.42 -20.58 -18.24
C SER A 842 28.94 -20.36 -17.88
N ALA A 843 28.54 -19.18 -17.42
CA ALA A 843 27.14 -18.87 -17.15
C ALA A 843 26.33 -18.74 -18.45
N ASN A 844 25.06 -19.12 -18.40
CA ASN A 844 24.10 -18.88 -19.49
C ASN A 844 23.34 -17.58 -19.24
N LEU A 845 23.74 -16.51 -19.93
CA LEU A 845 23.26 -15.14 -19.80
C LEU A 845 22.46 -14.69 -21.05
N MET A 846 21.84 -15.65 -21.74
CA MET A 846 21.07 -15.40 -22.96
C MET A 846 19.95 -14.40 -22.66
N HIS A 847 19.86 -13.32 -23.45
CA HIS A 847 18.88 -12.24 -23.29
C HIS A 847 18.90 -11.52 -21.93
N ALA A 848 19.98 -11.66 -21.14
CA ALA A 848 20.12 -10.90 -19.90
C ALA A 848 20.30 -9.39 -20.19
N SER A 849 19.81 -8.55 -19.29
CA SER A 849 19.93 -7.09 -19.37
C SER A 849 20.99 -6.61 -18.37
N PHE A 850 22.04 -5.98 -18.87
CA PHE A 850 23.12 -5.32 -18.13
C PHE A 850 23.07 -3.81 -18.29
N THR A 851 21.91 -3.25 -18.67
CA THR A 851 21.79 -1.82 -18.96
C THR A 851 22.29 -0.99 -17.77
N ASN A 852 23.26 -0.09 -17.99
CA ASN A 852 23.91 0.72 -16.94
C ASN A 852 24.64 -0.07 -15.82
N ALA A 853 24.90 -1.38 -15.98
CA ALA A 853 25.62 -2.17 -14.99
C ALA A 853 27.10 -1.79 -14.88
N ILE A 854 27.69 -1.94 -13.69
CA ILE A 854 29.13 -1.85 -13.47
C ILE A 854 29.72 -3.25 -13.60
N ILE A 855 30.61 -3.45 -14.55
CA ILE A 855 31.21 -4.76 -14.84
C ILE A 855 32.74 -4.72 -14.82
N ARG A 856 33.34 -3.97 -13.90
CA ARG A 856 34.81 -3.85 -13.80
C ARG A 856 35.43 -5.17 -13.34
N GLY A 857 36.46 -5.67 -14.02
CA GLY A 857 37.14 -6.91 -13.62
C GLY A 857 36.30 -8.20 -13.69
N VAL A 858 35.14 -8.19 -14.34
CA VAL A 858 34.27 -9.38 -14.43
C VAL A 858 34.88 -10.46 -15.32
N ASP A 859 34.83 -11.71 -14.86
CA ASP A 859 35.16 -12.88 -15.67
C ASP A 859 33.92 -13.44 -16.37
N LEU A 860 33.76 -13.12 -17.66
CA LEU A 860 32.69 -13.59 -18.55
C LEU A 860 33.17 -14.69 -19.51
N ARG A 861 34.28 -15.38 -19.22
CA ARG A 861 34.80 -16.43 -20.11
C ARG A 861 33.81 -17.58 -20.30
N ALA A 862 33.76 -18.11 -21.51
CA ALA A 862 32.86 -19.20 -21.91
C ALA A 862 31.36 -18.96 -21.63
N CYS A 863 30.94 -17.72 -21.37
CA CYS A 863 29.55 -17.39 -21.13
C CYS A 863 28.73 -17.42 -22.41
N ASN A 864 27.44 -17.72 -22.29
CA ASN A 864 26.48 -17.50 -23.37
C ASN A 864 25.81 -16.14 -23.20
N LEU A 865 26.26 -15.12 -23.93
CA LEU A 865 25.68 -13.77 -23.94
C LEU A 865 24.76 -13.53 -25.14
N HIS A 866 24.25 -14.58 -25.80
CA HIS A 866 23.43 -14.40 -26.99
C HIS A 866 22.25 -13.45 -26.75
N GLY A 867 22.17 -12.36 -27.52
CA GLY A 867 21.09 -11.39 -27.41
C GLY A 867 21.03 -10.61 -26.10
N ALA A 868 22.10 -10.59 -25.30
CA ALA A 868 22.17 -9.79 -24.08
C ALA A 868 22.21 -8.28 -24.41
N ASP A 869 21.55 -7.46 -23.57
CA ASP A 869 21.61 -6.01 -23.66
C ASP A 869 22.67 -5.48 -22.69
N MET A 870 23.74 -4.91 -23.21
CA MET A 870 24.86 -4.33 -22.47
C MET A 870 25.02 -2.84 -22.81
N ALA A 871 23.92 -2.16 -23.15
CA ALA A 871 23.95 -0.71 -23.35
C ALA A 871 24.40 0.01 -22.06
N ARG A 872 25.24 1.04 -22.22
CA ARG A 872 25.70 1.93 -21.14
C ARG A 872 26.41 1.25 -19.96
N ILE A 873 26.95 0.05 -20.15
CA ILE A 873 27.78 -0.60 -19.13
C ILE A 873 29.01 0.24 -18.78
N ARG A 874 29.44 0.16 -17.52
CA ARG A 874 30.70 0.73 -17.02
C ARG A 874 31.71 -0.40 -16.86
N SER A 875 32.65 -0.52 -17.79
CA SER A 875 33.66 -1.58 -17.84
C SER A 875 35.09 -1.03 -17.73
N ASP A 876 36.07 -1.90 -17.50
CA ASP A 876 37.50 -1.62 -17.56
C ASP A 876 38.26 -2.69 -18.38
N GLU A 877 39.58 -2.57 -18.47
CA GLU A 877 40.44 -3.49 -19.22
C GLU A 877 40.59 -4.89 -18.59
N ARG A 878 40.09 -5.09 -17.37
CA ARG A 878 40.20 -6.35 -16.63
C ARG A 878 39.08 -7.34 -16.98
N VAL A 879 38.06 -6.92 -17.74
CA VAL A 879 36.96 -7.78 -18.17
C VAL A 879 37.45 -8.88 -19.10
N GLN A 880 37.14 -10.14 -18.79
CA GLN A 880 37.56 -11.31 -19.58
C GLN A 880 36.39 -11.88 -20.37
N LEU A 881 36.58 -12.09 -21.68
CA LEU A 881 35.53 -12.53 -22.61
C LEU A 881 35.95 -13.74 -23.47
N ASP A 882 37.04 -14.42 -23.12
CA ASP A 882 37.55 -15.57 -23.87
C ASP A 882 36.45 -16.63 -24.04
N GLU A 883 36.22 -17.08 -25.28
CA GLU A 883 35.21 -18.09 -25.63
C GLU A 883 33.74 -17.70 -25.33
N ALA A 884 33.45 -16.44 -25.00
CA ALA A 884 32.07 -15.97 -24.80
C ALA A 884 31.28 -15.91 -26.12
N LEU A 885 30.00 -16.32 -26.10
CA LEU A 885 29.11 -16.21 -27.26
C LEU A 885 28.47 -14.82 -27.32
N LEU A 886 28.99 -13.95 -28.19
CA LEU A 886 28.58 -12.54 -28.30
C LEU A 886 27.57 -12.25 -29.44
N THR A 887 26.91 -13.28 -29.96
CA THR A 887 25.99 -13.12 -31.09
C THR A 887 24.78 -12.28 -30.69
N LYS A 888 24.48 -11.20 -31.44
CA LYS A 888 23.39 -10.25 -31.17
C LYS A 888 23.48 -9.50 -29.82
N VAL A 889 24.66 -9.44 -29.20
CA VAL A 889 24.85 -8.59 -28.03
C VAL A 889 24.72 -7.13 -28.44
N ARG A 890 23.93 -6.37 -27.68
CA ARG A 890 23.78 -4.93 -27.85
C ARG A 890 24.74 -4.22 -26.89
N VAL A 891 25.57 -3.31 -27.37
CA VAL A 891 26.50 -2.50 -26.53
C VAL A 891 26.27 -1.00 -26.65
N ASN A 892 25.35 -0.59 -27.52
CA ASN A 892 25.06 0.78 -27.85
C ASN A 892 23.70 1.21 -27.28
N PRO A 893 23.57 2.45 -26.77
CA PRO A 893 24.62 3.46 -26.67
C PRO A 893 25.68 3.11 -25.61
N ARG A 894 26.92 3.59 -25.82
CA ARG A 894 28.01 3.43 -24.85
C ARG A 894 27.86 4.42 -23.70
N HIS A 895 28.41 4.06 -22.54
CA HIS A 895 28.48 4.95 -21.39
C HIS A 895 29.46 6.12 -21.66
N GLU A 896 29.06 7.34 -21.33
CA GLU A 896 29.89 8.55 -21.45
C GLU A 896 30.04 9.26 -20.08
N PRO A 897 31.23 9.24 -19.46
CA PRO A 897 31.44 9.77 -18.11
C PRO A 897 31.14 11.27 -17.93
N ASN A 898 31.23 12.05 -19.01
CA ASN A 898 31.21 13.52 -18.93
C ASN A 898 29.80 14.13 -18.83
N LEU A 899 28.74 13.37 -19.08
CA LEU A 899 27.35 13.87 -19.07
C LEU A 899 26.75 13.93 -17.65
N GLU A 900 27.31 13.20 -16.68
CA GLU A 900 26.82 13.16 -15.29
C GLU A 900 27.07 14.46 -14.52
N LEU A 901 28.06 15.25 -14.93
CA LEU A 901 28.48 16.49 -14.27
C LEU A 901 27.69 17.73 -14.73
N GLU A 902 27.05 17.70 -15.90
CA GLU A 902 26.28 18.83 -16.43
C GLU A 902 24.87 18.94 -15.82
N ALA A 903 24.42 17.92 -15.07
CA ALA A 903 23.06 17.84 -14.51
C ALA A 903 22.77 18.84 -13.35
N GLU A 904 23.79 19.57 -12.90
CA GLU A 904 23.72 20.40 -11.69
C GLU A 904 23.29 21.85 -11.95
N ASP A 905 23.42 22.34 -13.19
CA ASP A 905 23.01 23.69 -13.59
C ASP A 905 21.57 23.67 -14.14
N GLY A 906 20.62 23.95 -13.25
CA GLY A 906 19.17 23.82 -13.46
C GLY A 906 18.53 24.71 -14.54
N ASN A 907 18.91 24.55 -15.80
CA ASN A 907 18.14 25.08 -16.93
C ASN A 907 16.99 24.12 -17.28
N THR A 908 15.78 24.60 -17.08
CA THR A 908 14.53 23.98 -17.55
C THR A 908 14.45 24.06 -19.07
N VAL A 909 14.02 22.97 -19.74
CA VAL A 909 13.70 22.94 -21.18
C VAL A 909 12.32 23.51 -21.42
#